data_AF-A0A9D6F082-F1
#
_entry.id   AF-A0A9D6F082-F1
#
_cell.length_a   1.000
_cell.length_b   1.000
_cell.length_c   1.000
_cell.angle_alpha   90.00
_cell.angle_beta   90.00
_cell.angle_gamma   90.00
#
_symmetry.space_group_name_H-M   'P 1'
#
loop_
_entity.id
_entity.type
_entity.pdbx_description
1 polymer ?
#
loop_
_entity_poly.entity_id
_entity_poly.type
_entity_poly.pdbx_seq_one_letter_code
_entity_poly.pdbx_strand_id
1 'polypeptide(L)'
;MATVTQPKTFNHEESQRRVRHPLQLLRKYIRRYVILEGLALTILAASILFWLGLALDFGLTLIHIDLVNIHGLDWLLELDDVDPSLASSRVCRIMVLAVISLGLAYLAVTRVVVRWLRDFNDQALALVLERRFKKELGDRLITAVELADPKLSKRYGYSQAMVEKTIGEAVETLKKLPVSSVFNWSRLFVLWFLVGVVTIGLFIVNLVVISGGSYVVAEQGINPYRYCWNFYHVASIWTERNLLIQASYWPRNAHLEIEGFQRSKTDANDMRVPRDDPGGRPDLQIRAVEWVIADPKAPYGWRPLRWKDLSEEKLIEPALLDRVKIPADFADWKIDADKLEPNLVAALFENVPPGKTSGKVRAHFERPEIKAKIDQREAQTELDEWLDWRTWMIDEIDRQRTDPDVRVALQLDNFQALDEIFTKLDELRDSPSMGRTLRKLAVPSRVDVVFRGEESGRSESIDKPNANKFTISLRELKDSTKFNFRARGEDFFTPKKSITLVGAPAPKGITIDKDEPAYIYHRLIGPDQTPLRGQKHLTRDLPLSFTGDTNTIDVALGSKLAVHVRIDRPLRKDRAVFTRDPPVLPEGYLGFQGKVSADADQGGFTIEMDKISRRHDFTVEFIDEDNIRGRRRFKILSILDGEPQVSNLSVHGVLLRKAKFRAPEPAAKDAGNPRDQADLTGAFLITPVARIPFECIVKDDYGLVKVGYQHRYRKVDFELIATGGAKKLPRLEVDKNVVRYRSGLVLSNLQFWPGNPISWHFGNYHVAITSDILQEHLRQSQGFEDGYADAVEFQKDLQNRVENGEMITLDQLQKALTARRVARGWEFDFKDRREAFDVKEVLPALRAVDPDKIGQMHYHLQIAVQATDNNVETGPGYRGPTGKTLRGTTKKNPNGFINFLVISENELLAQIALEEETLLEKLQSAKEKVDASIVSLLEQQSKVRDPKTDMETVLHRMNEIRTALSLAGNNLRDTNNAYQNILREMQVNRIRADRMETIEKRVIQPLTDIVMQNSFDDPKNPVTGTHPRAEELFDLARQQVERDASAQQPPDADAHQKAMSAAQRQMSVLSNDIKRLLDALEEGVVESKLIALLASIEQRQRERTRFLDEERLRIIREEIEKLLGKDKKDEKKPEPKKTSQLRDPRSRGAIPVSWQSVPERSRISAPPSWRRPGRSGFPA
;
A
#
# COMPACT_ATOMS: atom_id res chain seq x y z
N MET A 1 -69.68 18.44 135.36
CA MET A 1 -68.34 18.21 134.77
C MET A 1 -68.47 18.32 133.25
N ALA A 2 -68.20 19.50 132.71
CA ALA A 2 -68.22 19.77 131.28
C ALA A 2 -66.77 19.89 130.82
N THR A 3 -66.23 18.81 130.27
CA THR A 3 -64.87 18.76 129.75
C THR A 3 -64.84 19.57 128.46
N VAL A 4 -64.23 20.76 128.53
CA VAL A 4 -63.92 21.62 127.38
C VAL A 4 -62.94 20.86 126.50
N THR A 5 -63.43 20.18 125.48
CA THR A 5 -62.60 19.71 124.37
C THR A 5 -62.17 20.94 123.58
N GLN A 6 -60.87 21.24 123.59
CA GLN A 6 -60.30 22.31 122.77
C GLN A 6 -60.77 22.16 121.31
N PRO A 7 -61.11 23.26 120.61
CA PRO A 7 -61.42 23.19 119.20
C PRO A 7 -60.19 22.67 118.46
N LYS A 8 -60.35 21.52 117.79
CA LYS A 8 -59.33 21.01 116.87
C LYS A 8 -59.07 22.11 115.84
N THR A 9 -57.89 22.71 115.87
CA THR A 9 -57.47 23.69 114.88
C THR A 9 -57.53 23.03 113.51
N PHE A 10 -58.39 23.55 112.63
CA PHE A 10 -58.59 23.03 111.29
C PHE A 10 -57.27 23.08 110.51
N ASN A 11 -56.66 21.91 110.32
CA ASN A 11 -55.43 21.82 109.55
C ASN A 11 -55.78 21.67 108.06
N HIS A 12 -55.84 22.82 107.37
CA HIS A 12 -56.07 22.89 105.93
C HIS A 12 -55.13 21.98 105.13
N GLU A 13 -53.91 21.73 105.60
CA GLU A 13 -52.96 20.85 104.91
C GLU A 13 -53.33 19.37 105.01
N GLU A 14 -53.91 18.91 106.12
CA GLU A 14 -54.28 17.51 106.31
C GLU A 14 -55.48 17.12 105.45
N SER A 15 -56.49 17.99 105.37
CA SER A 15 -57.68 17.79 104.53
C SER A 15 -57.33 17.86 103.03
N GLN A 16 -56.44 18.76 102.61
CA GLN A 16 -55.93 18.79 101.24
C GLN A 16 -55.15 17.52 100.89
N ARG A 17 -54.35 16.97 101.81
CA ARG A 17 -53.66 15.69 101.59
C ARG A 17 -54.62 14.52 101.40
N ARG A 18 -55.73 14.47 102.14
CA ARG A 18 -56.74 13.39 102.05
C ARG A 18 -57.51 13.38 100.73
N VAL A 19 -57.79 14.54 100.13
CA VAL A 19 -58.41 14.66 98.79
C VAL A 19 -57.39 14.44 97.67
N ARG A 20 -56.14 14.93 97.84
CA ARG A 20 -55.09 14.79 96.82
C ARG A 20 -54.56 13.36 96.68
N HIS A 21 -54.55 12.54 97.74
CA HIS A 21 -53.99 11.19 97.68
C HIS A 21 -54.70 10.24 96.68
N PRO A 22 -56.04 10.16 96.61
CA PRO A 22 -56.72 9.36 95.58
C PRO A 22 -56.62 9.96 94.16
N LEU A 23 -56.59 11.30 94.03
CA LEU A 23 -56.34 11.97 92.74
C LEU A 23 -54.92 11.71 92.23
N GLN A 24 -53.94 11.56 93.13
CA GLN A 24 -52.58 11.12 92.81
C GLN A 24 -52.54 9.66 92.32
N LEU A 25 -53.37 8.76 92.88
CA LEU A 25 -53.51 7.39 92.37
C LEU A 25 -54.10 7.38 90.95
N LEU A 26 -55.14 8.17 90.69
CA LEU A 26 -55.68 8.33 89.33
C LEU A 26 -54.60 8.88 88.38
N ARG A 27 -53.84 9.90 88.79
CA ARG A 27 -52.71 10.46 88.00
C ARG A 27 -51.66 9.39 87.67
N LYS A 28 -51.34 8.49 88.61
CA LYS A 28 -50.43 7.36 88.38
C LYS A 28 -51.00 6.37 87.36
N TYR A 29 -52.30 6.06 87.40
CA TYR A 29 -52.95 5.20 86.41
C TYR A 29 -53.02 5.86 85.03
N ILE A 30 -53.34 7.16 84.92
CA ILE A 30 -53.30 7.90 83.66
C ILE A 30 -51.91 7.83 83.04
N ARG A 31 -50.86 8.16 83.83
CA ARG A 31 -49.48 8.14 83.34
C ARG A 31 -49.05 6.73 82.89
N ARG A 32 -49.37 5.69 83.66
CA ARG A 32 -49.09 4.29 83.27
C ARG A 32 -49.80 3.88 81.99
N TYR A 33 -51.09 4.18 81.87
CA TYR A 33 -51.87 3.86 80.68
C TYR A 33 -51.32 4.59 79.44
N VAL A 34 -51.01 5.89 79.55
CA VAL A 34 -50.43 6.69 78.46
C VAL A 34 -49.05 6.19 78.05
N ILE A 35 -48.18 5.83 79.01
CA ILE A 35 -46.87 5.26 78.71
C ILE A 35 -47.01 3.92 77.98
N LEU A 36 -47.86 3.01 78.48
CA LEU A 36 -48.06 1.70 77.85
C LEU A 36 -48.71 1.82 76.47
N GLU A 37 -49.67 2.72 76.28
CA GLU A 37 -50.30 2.99 74.98
C GLU A 37 -49.29 3.59 73.99
N GLY A 38 -48.54 4.61 74.42
CA GLY A 38 -47.54 5.27 73.59
C GLY A 38 -46.39 4.32 73.21
N LEU A 39 -45.92 3.50 74.17
CA LEU A 39 -44.90 2.48 73.93
C LEU A 39 -45.39 1.42 72.93
N ALA A 40 -46.61 0.91 73.11
CA ALA A 40 -47.19 -0.06 72.19
C ALA A 40 -47.32 0.51 70.76
N LEU A 41 -47.75 1.77 70.60
CA LEU A 41 -47.80 2.43 69.29
C LEU A 41 -46.41 2.59 68.66
N THR A 42 -45.38 2.96 69.44
CA THR A 42 -44.01 3.08 68.93
C THR A 42 -43.43 1.73 68.49
N ILE A 43 -43.62 0.67 69.28
CA ILE A 43 -43.16 -0.69 68.96
C ILE A 43 -43.91 -1.21 67.73
N LEU A 44 -45.23 -0.99 67.67
CA LEU A 44 -46.03 -1.38 66.52
C LEU A 44 -45.53 -0.71 65.23
N ALA A 45 -45.31 0.60 65.26
CA ALA A 45 -44.78 1.34 64.10
C ALA A 45 -43.40 0.82 63.69
N ALA A 46 -42.50 0.60 64.64
CA ALA A 46 -41.17 0.03 64.37
C ALA A 46 -41.25 -1.39 63.77
N SER A 47 -42.18 -2.22 64.25
CA SER A 47 -42.39 -3.58 63.75
C SER A 47 -42.94 -3.59 62.32
N ILE A 48 -43.89 -2.71 62.01
CA ILE A 48 -44.40 -2.54 60.64
C ILE A 48 -43.30 -2.06 59.71
N LEU A 49 -42.50 -1.08 60.13
CA LEU A 49 -41.36 -0.56 59.35
C LEU A 49 -40.29 -1.63 59.11
N PHE A 50 -40.02 -2.50 60.09
CA PHE A 50 -39.13 -3.65 59.90
C PHE A 50 -39.64 -4.57 58.79
N TRP A 51 -40.90 -5.01 58.85
CA TRP A 51 -41.46 -5.92 57.83
C TRP A 51 -41.56 -5.27 56.45
N LEU A 52 -41.95 -3.99 56.36
CA LEU A 52 -41.96 -3.25 55.11
C LEU A 52 -40.55 -3.07 54.55
N GLY A 53 -39.59 -2.72 55.40
CA GLY A 53 -38.19 -2.58 55.02
C GLY A 53 -37.59 -3.90 54.54
N LEU A 54 -37.89 -5.01 55.22
CA LEU A 54 -37.46 -6.35 54.82
C LEU A 54 -38.12 -6.77 53.49
N ALA A 55 -39.42 -6.53 53.33
CA ALA A 55 -40.16 -6.86 52.11
C ALA A 55 -39.69 -6.03 50.91
N LEU A 56 -39.36 -4.74 51.10
CA LEU A 56 -38.82 -3.90 50.04
C LEU A 56 -37.36 -4.24 49.73
N ASP A 57 -36.48 -4.43 50.72
CA ASP A 57 -35.06 -4.69 50.47
C ASP A 57 -34.81 -6.13 49.99
N PHE A 58 -35.27 -7.13 50.75
CA PHE A 58 -35.07 -8.54 50.40
C PHE A 58 -36.10 -9.03 49.37
N GLY A 59 -37.36 -8.62 49.48
CA GLY A 59 -38.41 -9.08 48.56
C GLY A 59 -38.19 -8.63 47.11
N LEU A 60 -37.62 -7.44 46.87
CA LEU A 60 -37.23 -7.01 45.52
C LEU A 60 -36.15 -7.91 44.90
N THR A 61 -35.31 -8.57 45.70
CA THR A 61 -34.32 -9.54 45.20
C THR A 61 -34.93 -10.89 44.84
N LEU A 62 -36.07 -11.26 45.44
CA LEU A 62 -36.77 -12.51 45.16
C LEU A 62 -37.74 -12.42 43.97
N ILE A 63 -38.12 -11.21 43.56
CA ILE A 63 -39.02 -11.01 42.42
C ILE A 63 -38.25 -11.34 41.13
N HIS A 64 -38.62 -12.46 40.53
CA HIS A 64 -38.12 -12.92 39.23
C HIS A 64 -39.31 -13.05 38.29
N ILE A 65 -39.36 -12.21 37.25
CA ILE A 65 -40.40 -12.26 36.23
C ILE A 65 -39.72 -12.52 34.89
N ASP A 66 -39.60 -13.80 34.52
CA ASP A 66 -38.97 -14.26 33.28
C ASP A 66 -39.57 -13.61 32.03
N LEU A 67 -40.88 -13.34 32.06
CA LEU A 67 -41.63 -12.78 30.93
C LEU A 67 -41.18 -11.35 30.55
N VAL A 68 -40.59 -10.59 31.48
CA VAL A 68 -40.23 -9.17 31.29
C VAL A 68 -38.74 -8.92 31.54
N ASN A 69 -37.93 -9.97 31.71
CA ASN A 69 -36.50 -9.87 32.00
C ASN A 69 -36.19 -9.01 33.25
N ILE A 70 -37.12 -8.99 34.22
CA ILE A 70 -36.93 -8.34 35.52
C ILE A 70 -36.43 -9.41 36.47
N HIS A 71 -35.19 -9.24 36.92
CA HIS A 71 -34.53 -10.19 37.79
C HIS A 71 -34.06 -9.45 39.03
N GLY A 72 -34.26 -10.08 40.19
CA GLY A 72 -33.99 -9.56 41.53
C GLY A 72 -33.15 -8.29 41.62
N LEU A 73 -33.81 -7.17 41.95
CA LEU A 73 -33.16 -5.86 42.07
C LEU A 73 -32.54 -5.72 43.46
N ASP A 74 -31.20 -5.69 43.52
CA ASP A 74 -30.46 -5.29 44.71
C ASP A 74 -29.96 -3.87 44.51
N TRP A 75 -30.77 -2.92 44.95
CA TRP A 75 -30.52 -1.48 44.80
C TRP A 75 -29.19 -1.03 45.43
N LEU A 76 -28.67 -1.76 46.44
CA LEU A 76 -27.37 -1.45 47.03
C LEU A 76 -26.24 -1.77 46.05
N LEU A 77 -26.28 -2.97 45.48
CA LEU A 77 -25.31 -3.42 44.48
C LEU A 77 -25.33 -2.50 43.26
N GLU A 78 -26.52 -2.12 42.78
CA GLU A 78 -26.67 -1.26 41.60
C GLU A 78 -26.13 0.15 41.83
N LEU A 79 -26.32 0.73 43.03
CA LEU A 79 -25.74 2.02 43.39
C LEU A 79 -24.22 1.95 43.54
N ASP A 80 -23.71 0.88 44.16
CA ASP A 80 -22.26 0.67 44.34
C ASP A 80 -21.55 0.43 42.99
N ASP A 81 -22.22 -0.22 42.02
CA ASP A 81 -21.74 -0.38 40.64
C ASP A 81 -21.69 0.93 39.84
N VAL A 82 -22.46 1.95 40.24
CA VAL A 82 -22.47 3.29 39.64
C VAL A 82 -21.42 4.18 40.31
N ASP A 83 -21.26 4.04 41.63
CA ASP A 83 -20.29 4.79 42.45
C ASP A 83 -19.45 3.85 43.32
N PRO A 84 -18.27 3.42 42.84
CA PRO A 84 -17.39 2.51 43.56
C PRO A 84 -16.85 3.06 44.89
N SER A 85 -16.99 4.37 45.14
CA SER A 85 -16.59 4.98 46.41
C SER A 85 -17.52 4.62 47.57
N LEU A 86 -18.62 3.93 47.29
CA LEU A 86 -19.68 3.55 48.24
C LEU A 86 -20.36 4.77 48.91
N ALA A 87 -20.07 6.00 48.45
CA ALA A 87 -20.56 7.22 49.07
C ALA A 87 -22.06 7.39 48.81
N SER A 88 -22.48 7.22 47.56
CA SER A 88 -23.88 7.39 47.15
C SER A 88 -24.83 6.44 47.89
N SER A 89 -24.47 5.16 48.01
CA SER A 89 -25.31 4.16 48.71
C SER A 89 -25.36 4.40 50.22
N ARG A 90 -24.26 4.87 50.83
CA ARG A 90 -24.23 5.26 52.26
C ARG A 90 -25.09 6.49 52.52
N VAL A 91 -24.98 7.53 51.70
CA VAL A 91 -25.77 8.77 51.87
C VAL A 91 -27.26 8.49 51.77
N CYS A 92 -27.68 7.71 50.77
CA CYS A 92 -29.09 7.33 50.61
C CYS A 92 -29.63 6.61 51.87
N ARG A 93 -28.86 5.63 52.39
CA ARG A 93 -29.21 4.90 53.62
C ARG A 93 -29.29 5.80 54.85
N ILE A 94 -28.30 6.67 55.05
CA ILE A 94 -28.29 7.63 56.18
C ILE A 94 -29.51 8.54 56.12
N MET A 95 -29.87 9.05 54.94
CA MET A 95 -31.04 9.91 54.75
C MET A 95 -32.34 9.17 55.11
N VAL A 96 -32.55 7.97 54.59
CA VAL A 96 -33.75 7.16 54.88
C VAL A 96 -33.80 6.80 56.36
N LEU A 97 -32.69 6.35 56.95
CA LEU A 97 -32.61 5.99 58.37
C LEU A 97 -32.84 7.21 59.26
N ALA A 98 -32.32 8.39 58.90
CA ALA A 98 -32.56 9.63 59.62
C ALA A 98 -34.05 10.03 59.59
N VAL A 99 -34.71 9.93 58.43
CA VAL A 99 -36.16 10.21 58.31
C VAL A 99 -36.97 9.24 59.17
N ILE A 100 -36.69 7.94 59.12
CA ILE A 100 -37.37 6.92 59.92
C ILE A 100 -37.13 7.16 61.41
N SER A 101 -35.88 7.41 61.82
CA SER A 101 -35.50 7.63 63.21
C SER A 101 -36.13 8.91 63.78
N LEU A 102 -36.13 10.01 63.00
CA LEU A 102 -36.81 11.25 63.37
C LEU A 102 -38.33 11.04 63.47
N GLY A 103 -38.94 10.28 62.55
CA GLY A 103 -40.36 9.94 62.59
C GLY A 103 -40.74 9.13 63.84
N LEU A 104 -39.96 8.09 64.17
CA LEU A 104 -40.16 7.29 65.38
C LEU A 104 -39.90 8.09 66.65
N ALA A 105 -38.85 8.94 66.68
CA ALA A 105 -38.56 9.83 67.79
C ALA A 105 -39.68 10.86 68.00
N TYR A 106 -40.17 11.47 66.91
CA TYR A 106 -41.31 12.38 66.95
C TYR A 106 -42.57 11.68 67.48
N LEU A 107 -42.85 10.46 67.03
CA LEU A 107 -43.98 9.67 67.51
C LEU A 107 -43.83 9.32 69.00
N ALA A 108 -42.64 8.88 69.43
CA ALA A 108 -42.35 8.58 70.83
C ALA A 108 -42.46 9.83 71.71
N VAL A 109 -41.89 10.96 71.30
CA VAL A 109 -41.95 12.22 72.04
C VAL A 109 -43.40 12.73 72.13
N THR A 110 -44.13 12.80 71.02
CA THR A 110 -45.51 13.32 71.03
C THR A 110 -46.50 12.40 71.74
N ARG A 111 -46.35 11.07 71.62
CA ARG A 111 -47.30 10.10 72.21
C ARG A 111 -46.93 9.65 73.62
N VAL A 112 -45.66 9.67 73.99
CA VAL A 112 -45.19 9.28 75.33
C VAL A 112 -44.80 10.51 76.13
N VAL A 113 -43.78 11.26 75.71
CA VAL A 113 -43.13 12.31 76.53
C VAL A 113 -44.05 13.52 76.76
N VAL A 114 -44.61 14.10 75.71
CA VAL A 114 -45.51 15.27 75.81
C VAL A 114 -46.76 14.93 76.61
N ARG A 115 -47.32 13.74 76.41
CA ARG A 115 -48.52 13.28 77.15
C ARG A 115 -48.20 12.92 78.61
N TRP A 116 -46.96 12.52 78.90
CA TRP A 116 -46.50 12.21 80.25
C TRP A 116 -46.19 13.47 81.08
N LEU A 117 -45.60 14.49 80.44
CA LEU A 117 -45.26 15.78 81.05
C LEU A 117 -46.43 16.76 81.17
N ARG A 118 -47.59 16.48 80.55
CA ARG A 118 -48.76 17.34 80.63
C ARG A 118 -49.29 17.39 82.07
N ASP A 119 -49.40 18.59 82.62
CA ASP A 119 -49.96 18.81 83.95
C ASP A 119 -51.47 18.57 83.96
N PHE A 120 -51.93 17.79 84.95
CA PHE A 120 -53.34 17.49 85.15
C PHE A 120 -53.86 18.35 86.29
N ASN A 121 -54.70 19.34 85.97
CA ASN A 121 -55.41 20.13 86.98
C ASN A 121 -56.33 19.20 87.80
N ASP A 122 -56.26 19.31 89.13
CA ASP A 122 -57.03 18.49 90.07
C ASP A 122 -58.55 18.65 89.86
N GLN A 123 -59.03 19.83 89.44
CA GLN A 123 -60.44 20.06 89.08
C GLN A 123 -60.87 19.26 87.85
N ALA A 124 -60.02 19.15 86.83
CA ALA A 124 -60.32 18.39 85.62
C ALA A 124 -60.36 16.87 85.90
N LEU A 125 -59.49 16.39 86.79
CA LEU A 125 -59.50 14.99 87.23
C LEU A 125 -60.76 14.65 88.05
N ALA A 126 -61.18 15.56 88.93
CA ALA A 126 -62.43 15.43 89.68
C ALA A 126 -63.65 15.39 88.74
N LEU A 127 -63.70 16.28 87.76
CA LEU A 127 -64.77 16.33 86.76
C LEU A 127 -64.88 15.04 85.92
N VAL A 128 -63.74 14.42 85.57
CA VAL A 128 -63.72 13.15 84.83
C VAL A 128 -64.31 12.01 85.67
N LEU A 129 -63.96 11.95 86.95
CA LEU A 129 -64.52 10.96 87.89
C LEU A 129 -66.02 11.19 88.11
N GLU A 130 -66.44 12.44 88.31
CA GLU A 130 -67.85 12.83 88.44
C GLU A 130 -68.68 12.45 87.21
N ARG A 131 -68.17 12.75 86.01
CA ARG A 131 -68.89 12.42 84.76
C ARG A 131 -69.01 10.91 84.54
N ARG A 132 -68.05 10.12 85.01
CA ARG A 132 -68.05 8.65 84.86
C ARG A 132 -68.88 7.95 85.93
N PHE A 133 -68.86 8.43 87.17
CA PHE A 133 -69.55 7.85 88.33
C PHE A 133 -70.62 8.80 88.89
N LYS A 134 -71.41 9.41 88.00
CA LYS A 134 -72.40 10.45 88.33
C LYS A 134 -73.40 10.03 89.42
N LYS A 135 -73.77 8.75 89.47
CA LYS A 135 -74.72 8.20 90.45
C LYS A 135 -74.14 8.11 91.88
N GLU A 136 -72.83 7.96 92.01
CA GLU A 136 -72.17 7.67 93.29
C GLU A 136 -71.59 8.93 93.92
N LEU A 137 -71.07 9.86 93.11
CA LEU A 137 -70.39 11.08 93.59
C LEU A 137 -71.30 12.32 93.68
N GLY A 138 -72.27 12.48 92.77
CA GLY A 138 -73.32 13.49 92.87
C GLY A 138 -72.82 14.93 93.06
N ASP A 139 -71.83 15.36 92.27
CA ASP A 139 -71.15 16.67 92.30
C ASP A 139 -70.33 16.97 93.58
N ARG A 140 -70.24 16.04 94.52
CA ARG A 140 -69.56 16.26 95.81
C ARG A 140 -68.04 16.35 95.66
N LEU A 141 -67.44 15.64 94.70
CA LEU A 141 -66.00 15.60 94.52
C LEU A 141 -65.46 16.87 93.87
N ILE A 142 -66.17 17.41 92.87
CA ILE A 142 -65.78 18.68 92.23
C ILE A 142 -65.94 19.84 93.21
N THR A 143 -67.06 19.88 93.95
CA THR A 143 -67.29 20.86 95.00
C THR A 143 -66.26 20.72 96.13
N ALA A 144 -65.89 19.49 96.53
CA ALA A 144 -64.83 19.27 97.52
C ALA A 144 -63.45 19.76 97.05
N VAL A 145 -63.12 19.62 95.76
CA VAL A 145 -61.84 20.09 95.19
C VAL A 145 -61.82 21.61 94.99
N GLU A 146 -62.93 22.22 94.60
CA GLU A 146 -63.08 23.69 94.49
C GLU A 146 -63.09 24.38 95.86
N LEU A 147 -63.76 23.80 96.86
CA LEU A 147 -63.83 24.33 98.23
C LEU A 147 -62.55 24.08 99.05
N ALA A 148 -61.72 23.10 98.65
CA ALA A 148 -60.42 22.84 99.28
C ALA A 148 -59.36 23.92 98.98
N ASP A 149 -59.61 24.84 98.04
CA ASP A 149 -58.73 25.99 97.79
C ASP A 149 -59.02 27.14 98.78
N PRO A 150 -58.07 27.52 99.66
CA PRO A 150 -58.27 28.55 100.69
C PRO A 150 -58.54 29.95 100.13
N LYS A 151 -58.23 30.22 98.85
CA LYS A 151 -58.51 31.51 98.19
C LYS A 151 -59.96 31.61 97.69
N LEU A 152 -60.61 30.49 97.36
CA LEU A 152 -61.99 30.45 96.85
C LEU A 152 -63.01 30.34 98.00
N SER A 153 -62.76 29.50 99.00
CA SER A 153 -63.65 29.37 100.18
C SER A 153 -63.87 30.69 100.95
N LYS A 154 -62.82 31.53 101.06
CA LYS A 154 -62.91 32.89 101.64
C LYS A 154 -63.71 33.87 100.77
N ARG A 155 -63.73 33.67 99.44
CA ARG A 155 -64.40 34.56 98.48
C ARG A 155 -65.91 34.33 98.41
N TYR A 156 -66.37 33.12 98.74
CA TYR A 156 -67.77 32.70 98.67
C TYR A 156 -68.47 32.53 100.03
N GLY A 157 -67.77 32.73 101.16
CA GLY A 157 -68.38 32.87 102.49
C GLY A 157 -68.90 31.59 103.15
N TYR A 158 -68.40 30.41 102.78
CA TYR A 158 -68.87 29.12 103.31
C TYR A 158 -68.43 28.84 104.76
N SER A 159 -69.24 28.09 105.53
CA SER A 159 -68.91 27.68 106.91
C SER A 159 -67.94 26.50 106.95
N GLN A 160 -66.95 26.54 107.86
CA GLN A 160 -65.89 25.52 107.92
C GLN A 160 -66.42 24.10 108.18
N ALA A 161 -67.47 23.97 108.99
CA ALA A 161 -68.10 22.68 109.29
C ALA A 161 -68.79 22.04 108.06
N MET A 162 -69.34 22.86 107.15
CA MET A 162 -69.93 22.34 105.91
C MET A 162 -68.84 21.81 104.98
N VAL A 163 -67.75 22.57 104.80
CA VAL A 163 -66.61 22.18 103.93
C VAL A 163 -65.98 20.87 104.40
N GLU A 164 -65.79 20.70 105.71
CA GLU A 164 -65.22 19.46 106.29
C GLU A 164 -66.12 18.25 106.04
N LYS A 165 -67.44 18.40 106.22
CA LYS A 165 -68.40 17.31 105.98
C LYS A 165 -68.46 16.93 104.50
N THR A 166 -68.49 17.91 103.58
CA THR A 166 -68.49 17.67 102.13
C THR A 166 -67.19 17.00 101.66
N ILE A 167 -66.03 17.43 102.18
CA ILE A 167 -64.74 16.79 101.89
C ILE A 167 -64.68 15.36 102.45
N GLY A 168 -65.16 15.14 103.68
CA GLY A 168 -65.19 13.82 104.32
C GLY A 168 -66.05 12.82 103.56
N GLU A 169 -67.29 13.18 103.22
CA GLU A 169 -68.21 12.33 102.45
C GLU A 169 -67.69 12.03 101.03
N ALA A 170 -67.08 13.01 100.36
CA ALA A 170 -66.47 12.81 99.04
C ALA A 170 -65.29 11.83 99.09
N VAL A 171 -64.43 11.91 100.11
CA VAL A 171 -63.25 11.03 100.27
C VAL A 171 -63.65 9.59 100.63
N GLU A 172 -64.63 9.38 101.50
CA GLU A 172 -65.11 8.03 101.84
C GLU A 172 -65.78 7.33 100.65
N THR A 173 -66.54 8.08 99.86
CA THR A 173 -67.17 7.58 98.64
C THR A 173 -66.11 7.25 97.59
N LEU A 174 -65.12 8.12 97.42
CA LEU A 174 -64.01 7.94 96.48
C LEU A 174 -63.16 6.68 96.77
N LYS A 175 -62.99 6.30 98.04
CA LYS A 175 -62.28 5.07 98.44
C LYS A 175 -62.98 3.78 97.98
N LYS A 176 -64.30 3.82 97.78
CA LYS A 176 -65.12 2.67 97.38
C LYS A 176 -65.21 2.49 95.85
N LEU A 177 -64.73 3.47 95.07
CA LEU A 177 -64.84 3.46 93.61
C LEU A 177 -63.73 2.64 92.93
N PRO A 178 -64.06 1.83 91.90
CA PRO A 178 -63.07 1.16 91.08
C PRO A 178 -62.45 2.14 90.06
N VAL A 179 -61.47 2.94 90.52
CA VAL A 179 -60.80 4.00 89.72
C VAL A 179 -60.16 3.48 88.42
N SER A 180 -59.80 2.19 88.36
CA SER A 180 -59.24 1.57 87.15
C SER A 180 -60.25 1.44 85.99
N SER A 181 -61.56 1.39 86.28
CA SER A 181 -62.64 1.22 85.27
C SER A 181 -62.94 2.48 84.45
N VAL A 182 -62.28 3.59 84.76
CA VAL A 182 -62.29 4.83 83.97
C VAL A 182 -61.53 4.64 82.65
N PHE A 183 -60.56 3.73 82.60
CA PHE A 183 -59.73 3.47 81.42
C PHE A 183 -60.23 2.29 80.59
N ASN A 184 -60.03 2.37 79.28
CA ASN A 184 -60.36 1.27 78.37
C ASN A 184 -59.19 0.29 78.23
N TRP A 185 -59.01 -0.57 79.24
CA TRP A 185 -57.94 -1.59 79.25
C TRP A 185 -58.07 -2.61 78.12
N SER A 186 -59.27 -2.87 77.63
CA SER A 186 -59.50 -3.76 76.48
C SER A 186 -58.81 -3.22 75.21
N ARG A 187 -58.94 -1.91 74.94
CA ARG A 187 -58.23 -1.28 73.81
C ARG A 187 -56.72 -1.41 73.94
N LEU A 188 -56.17 -1.22 75.15
CA LEU A 188 -54.73 -1.37 75.39
C LEU A 188 -54.28 -2.82 75.19
N PHE A 189 -55.06 -3.79 75.65
CA PHE A 189 -54.79 -5.22 75.42
C PHE A 189 -54.82 -5.57 73.92
N VAL A 190 -55.83 -5.11 73.17
CA VAL A 190 -55.90 -5.30 71.71
C VAL A 190 -54.68 -4.68 71.02
N LEU A 191 -54.22 -3.51 71.46
CA LEU A 191 -53.04 -2.87 70.89
C LEU A 191 -51.77 -3.70 71.13
N TRP A 192 -51.56 -4.22 72.35
CA TRP A 192 -50.43 -5.11 72.66
C TRP A 192 -50.55 -6.47 71.97
N PHE A 193 -51.77 -6.99 71.80
CA PHE A 193 -52.03 -8.17 70.99
C PHE A 193 -51.63 -7.93 69.53
N LEU A 194 -51.99 -6.79 68.95
CA LEU A 194 -51.61 -6.42 67.59
C LEU A 194 -50.09 -6.27 67.46
N VAL A 195 -49.41 -5.69 68.45
CA VAL A 195 -47.94 -5.71 68.53
C VAL A 195 -47.41 -7.15 68.49
N GLY A 196 -47.96 -8.06 69.28
CA GLY A 196 -47.59 -9.49 69.27
C GLY A 196 -47.84 -10.18 67.92
N VAL A 197 -48.97 -9.91 67.28
CA VAL A 197 -49.33 -10.44 65.96
C VAL A 197 -48.39 -9.92 64.88
N VAL A 198 -48.05 -8.63 64.88
CA VAL A 198 -47.15 -8.06 63.88
C VAL A 198 -45.70 -8.49 64.12
N THR A 199 -45.23 -8.58 65.37
CA THR A 199 -43.85 -8.98 65.67
C THR A 199 -43.62 -10.48 65.49
N ILE A 200 -44.40 -11.30 66.20
CA ILE A 200 -44.21 -12.76 66.27
C ILE A 200 -45.19 -13.48 65.34
N GLY A 201 -46.43 -13.00 65.23
CA GLY A 201 -47.44 -13.64 64.39
C GLY A 201 -47.06 -13.67 62.91
N LEU A 202 -46.57 -12.56 62.35
CA LEU A 202 -46.07 -12.53 60.97
C LEU A 202 -44.88 -13.46 60.74
N PHE A 203 -43.98 -13.59 61.71
CA PHE A 203 -42.89 -14.56 61.64
C PHE A 203 -43.40 -16.00 61.61
N ILE A 204 -44.35 -16.37 62.49
CA ILE A 204 -44.95 -17.70 62.52
C ILE A 204 -45.72 -17.99 61.22
N VAL A 205 -46.47 -17.01 60.70
CA VAL A 205 -47.18 -17.16 59.41
C VAL A 205 -46.19 -17.42 58.29
N ASN A 206 -45.10 -16.65 58.19
CA ASN A 206 -44.07 -16.89 57.16
C ASN A 206 -43.38 -18.25 57.34
N LEU A 207 -43.07 -18.66 58.58
CA LEU A 207 -42.54 -19.98 58.88
C LEU A 207 -43.47 -21.08 58.37
N VAL A 208 -44.77 -21.00 58.66
CA VAL A 208 -45.76 -22.01 58.24
C VAL A 208 -45.95 -22.02 56.73
N VAL A 209 -46.08 -20.85 56.10
CA VAL A 209 -46.30 -20.72 54.65
C VAL A 209 -45.08 -21.24 53.87
N ILE A 210 -43.87 -20.81 54.24
CA ILE A 210 -42.65 -21.16 53.51
C ILE A 210 -42.24 -22.61 53.79
N SER A 211 -42.29 -23.06 55.03
CA SER A 211 -41.96 -24.45 55.36
C SER A 211 -43.03 -25.43 54.84
N GLY A 212 -44.30 -25.03 54.84
CA GLY A 212 -45.41 -25.81 54.26
C GLY A 212 -45.37 -25.86 52.73
N GLY A 213 -45.05 -24.74 52.06
CA GLY A 213 -44.84 -24.72 50.60
C GLY A 213 -43.65 -25.57 50.16
N SER A 214 -42.58 -25.58 50.95
CA SER A 214 -41.39 -26.43 50.69
C SER A 214 -41.73 -27.93 50.74
N TYR A 215 -42.62 -28.35 51.63
CA TYR A 215 -43.10 -29.74 51.72
C TYR A 215 -43.89 -30.18 50.47
N VAL A 216 -44.66 -29.25 49.88
CA VAL A 216 -45.49 -29.53 48.69
C VAL A 216 -44.65 -29.58 47.40
N VAL A 217 -43.59 -28.79 47.31
CA VAL A 217 -42.81 -28.61 46.07
C VAL A 217 -41.55 -29.48 46.02
N ALA A 218 -40.91 -29.78 47.15
CA ALA A 218 -39.56 -30.33 47.16
C ALA A 218 -39.42 -31.75 47.74
N GLU A 219 -40.51 -32.41 48.16
CA GLU A 219 -40.50 -33.72 48.86
C GLU A 219 -39.54 -33.80 50.07
N GLN A 220 -39.07 -32.66 50.58
CA GLN A 220 -38.22 -32.57 51.77
C GLN A 220 -39.08 -32.32 53.02
N GLY A 221 -38.72 -32.95 54.13
CA GLY A 221 -39.42 -32.78 55.41
C GLY A 221 -39.42 -31.33 55.90
N ILE A 222 -40.50 -30.94 56.58
CA ILE A 222 -40.61 -29.63 57.24
C ILE A 222 -39.45 -29.49 58.23
N ASN A 223 -38.52 -28.57 57.98
CA ASN A 223 -37.40 -28.30 58.87
C ASN A 223 -37.47 -26.86 59.42
N PRO A 224 -38.23 -26.63 60.51
CA PRO A 224 -38.37 -25.29 61.11
C PRO A 224 -37.04 -24.72 61.58
N TYR A 225 -36.10 -25.57 61.99
CA TYR A 225 -34.78 -25.14 62.44
C TYR A 225 -33.98 -24.49 61.32
N ARG A 226 -33.98 -25.09 60.12
CA ARG A 226 -33.34 -24.51 58.93
C ARG A 226 -33.98 -23.19 58.52
N TYR A 227 -35.31 -23.09 58.59
CA TYR A 227 -36.01 -21.82 58.34
C TYR A 227 -35.59 -20.73 59.32
N CYS A 228 -35.57 -21.02 60.63
CA CYS A 228 -35.19 -20.05 61.66
C CYS A 228 -33.77 -19.51 61.43
N TRP A 229 -32.82 -20.37 61.05
CA TRP A 229 -31.46 -19.95 60.69
C TRP A 229 -31.42 -19.11 59.42
N ASN A 230 -32.11 -19.52 58.36
CA ASN A 230 -32.20 -18.74 57.14
C ASN A 230 -32.83 -17.36 57.38
N PHE A 231 -33.90 -17.29 58.18
CA PHE A 231 -34.52 -16.03 58.58
C PHE A 231 -33.57 -15.19 59.44
N TYR A 232 -32.84 -15.79 60.38
CA TYR A 232 -31.81 -15.10 61.15
C TYR A 232 -30.74 -14.50 60.24
N HIS A 233 -30.27 -15.25 59.23
CA HIS A 233 -29.31 -14.75 58.24
C HIS A 233 -29.89 -13.59 57.44
N VAL A 234 -31.14 -13.69 56.96
CA VAL A 234 -31.80 -12.62 56.21
C VAL A 234 -32.01 -11.37 57.07
N ALA A 235 -32.50 -11.53 58.31
CA ALA A 235 -32.74 -10.44 59.24
C ALA A 235 -31.43 -9.78 59.72
N SER A 236 -30.37 -10.56 59.92
CA SER A 236 -29.05 -10.04 60.27
C SER A 236 -28.41 -9.28 59.10
N ILE A 237 -28.46 -9.80 57.88
CA ILE A 237 -28.01 -9.07 56.68
C ILE A 237 -28.79 -7.77 56.51
N TRP A 238 -30.12 -7.80 56.67
CA TRP A 238 -30.94 -6.58 56.62
C TRP A 238 -30.52 -5.57 57.69
N THR A 239 -30.25 -6.03 58.91
CA THR A 239 -29.79 -5.19 60.04
C THR A 239 -28.41 -4.60 59.77
N GLU A 240 -27.46 -5.41 59.31
CA GLU A 240 -26.12 -4.97 58.92
C GLU A 240 -26.18 -3.91 57.82
N ARG A 241 -27.00 -4.14 56.80
CA ARG A 241 -27.15 -3.26 55.64
C ARG A 241 -27.83 -1.94 55.97
N ASN A 242 -28.95 -1.96 56.69
CA ASN A 242 -29.84 -0.82 56.84
C ASN A 242 -29.67 -0.08 58.18
N LEU A 243 -29.34 -0.80 59.26
CA LEU A 243 -29.14 -0.19 60.59
C LEU A 243 -27.66 0.06 60.88
N LEU A 244 -26.77 -0.87 60.55
CA LEU A 244 -25.32 -0.71 60.75
C LEU A 244 -24.59 -0.09 59.55
N ILE A 245 -25.28 0.05 58.41
CA ILE A 245 -24.77 0.66 57.17
C ILE A 245 -23.49 -0.04 56.66
N GLN A 246 -23.40 -1.35 56.91
CA GLN A 246 -22.32 -2.20 56.40
C GLN A 246 -22.58 -2.53 54.91
N ALA A 247 -21.51 -2.82 54.18
CA ALA A 247 -21.57 -3.28 52.79
C ALA A 247 -21.77 -4.80 52.72
N SER A 248 -22.81 -5.30 53.38
CA SER A 248 -23.18 -6.73 53.32
C SER A 248 -24.10 -6.96 52.13
N TYR A 249 -23.75 -7.83 51.18
CA TYR A 249 -24.58 -8.10 50.00
C TYR A 249 -25.56 -9.26 50.23
N TRP A 250 -26.70 -9.24 49.53
CA TRP A 250 -27.61 -10.39 49.55
C TRP A 250 -26.93 -11.62 48.90
N PRO A 251 -27.06 -12.82 49.48
CA PRO A 251 -26.40 -14.02 49.00
C PRO A 251 -26.93 -14.41 47.61
N ARG A 252 -26.03 -14.59 46.65
CA ARG A 252 -26.37 -14.96 45.26
C ARG A 252 -26.41 -16.46 45.06
N ASN A 253 -27.09 -16.91 44.00
CA ASN A 253 -27.22 -18.32 43.62
C ASN A 253 -26.10 -18.80 42.69
N ALA A 254 -25.41 -17.88 42.01
CA ALA A 254 -24.27 -18.16 41.16
C ALA A 254 -23.07 -17.24 41.46
N HIS A 255 -21.88 -17.63 41.02
CA HIS A 255 -20.67 -16.81 41.03
C HIS A 255 -19.89 -17.05 39.74
N LEU A 256 -19.48 -15.96 39.07
CA LEU A 256 -18.80 -15.99 37.78
C LEU A 256 -17.47 -15.25 37.86
N GLU A 257 -16.40 -15.83 37.32
CA GLU A 257 -15.10 -15.20 37.15
C GLU A 257 -14.73 -15.09 35.66
N ILE A 258 -14.06 -14.00 35.27
CA ILE A 258 -13.60 -13.78 33.89
C ILE A 258 -12.14 -14.25 33.79
N GLU A 259 -11.92 -15.30 33.02
CA GLU A 259 -10.61 -15.86 32.67
C GLU A 259 -10.17 -15.38 31.27
N GLY A 260 -8.86 -15.36 31.01
CA GLY A 260 -8.30 -14.95 29.71
C GLY A 260 -8.36 -13.43 29.42
N PHE A 261 -8.70 -12.60 30.41
CA PHE A 261 -8.75 -11.15 30.27
C PHE A 261 -7.33 -10.54 30.28
N GLN A 262 -6.87 -10.00 29.15
CA GLN A 262 -5.54 -9.40 29.02
C GLN A 262 -5.52 -7.99 29.58
N ARG A 263 -4.94 -7.81 30.76
CA ARG A 263 -4.92 -6.53 31.47
C ARG A 263 -3.99 -5.55 30.76
N SER A 264 -4.46 -4.32 30.56
CA SER A 264 -3.61 -3.22 30.12
C SER A 264 -2.63 -2.84 31.25
N LYS A 265 -1.41 -2.45 30.87
CA LYS A 265 -0.37 -2.00 31.82
C LYS A 265 -0.82 -0.79 32.66
N THR A 266 -1.71 0.04 32.12
CA THR A 266 -2.21 1.25 32.79
C THR A 266 -3.45 1.01 33.65
N ASP A 267 -4.28 0.02 33.31
CA ASP A 267 -5.54 -0.26 34.00
C ASP A 267 -5.85 -1.77 33.98
N ALA A 268 -5.94 -2.37 35.17
CA ALA A 268 -6.24 -3.79 35.35
C ALA A 268 -7.69 -4.18 34.95
N ASN A 269 -8.56 -3.18 34.73
CA ASN A 269 -9.92 -3.37 34.26
C ASN A 269 -10.10 -3.11 32.77
N ASP A 270 -9.06 -2.70 32.05
CA ASP A 270 -9.10 -2.45 30.61
C ASP A 270 -8.31 -3.52 29.85
N MET A 271 -8.87 -3.98 28.73
CA MET A 271 -8.20 -4.88 27.79
C MET A 271 -8.17 -4.23 26.41
N ARG A 272 -6.97 -4.15 25.82
CA ARG A 272 -6.78 -3.58 24.49
C ARG A 272 -6.69 -4.69 23.46
N VAL A 273 -7.50 -4.63 22.42
CA VAL A 273 -7.53 -5.64 21.35
C VAL A 273 -7.46 -4.98 19.97
N PRO A 274 -6.93 -5.67 18.95
CA PRO A 274 -6.80 -5.10 17.61
C PRO A 274 -8.16 -4.78 16.99
N ARG A 275 -8.33 -3.54 16.51
CA ARG A 275 -9.52 -3.12 15.75
C ARG A 275 -9.56 -3.79 14.37
N ASP A 276 -8.43 -3.79 13.67
CA ASP A 276 -8.35 -4.08 12.23
C ASP A 276 -8.07 -5.56 11.89
N ASP A 277 -7.71 -6.37 12.88
CA ASP A 277 -7.46 -7.82 12.73
C ASP A 277 -8.40 -8.63 13.65
N PRO A 278 -9.66 -8.90 13.23
CA PRO A 278 -10.59 -9.68 14.03
C PRO A 278 -10.08 -11.09 14.37
N GLY A 279 -9.25 -11.68 13.51
CA GLY A 279 -8.66 -13.01 13.73
C GLY A 279 -7.57 -13.02 14.81
N GLY A 280 -6.99 -11.86 15.13
CA GLY A 280 -6.00 -11.68 16.18
C GLY A 280 -6.58 -11.39 17.58
N ARG A 281 -7.91 -11.30 17.73
CA ARG A 281 -8.54 -11.03 19.02
C ARG A 281 -8.68 -12.31 19.85
N PRO A 282 -8.25 -12.33 21.13
CA PRO A 282 -8.39 -13.50 21.99
C PRO A 282 -9.87 -13.73 22.36
N ASP A 283 -10.25 -14.98 22.56
CA ASP A 283 -11.56 -15.33 23.10
C ASP A 283 -11.53 -15.16 24.63
N LEU A 284 -12.61 -14.63 25.22
CA LEU A 284 -12.76 -14.52 26.67
C LEU A 284 -13.43 -15.78 27.22
N GLN A 285 -13.02 -16.20 28.42
CA GLN A 285 -13.66 -17.31 29.11
C GLN A 285 -14.34 -16.81 30.38
N ILE A 286 -15.55 -17.29 30.66
CA ILE A 286 -16.23 -17.07 31.93
C ILE A 286 -16.32 -18.42 32.63
N ARG A 287 -15.82 -18.50 33.86
CA ARG A 287 -15.91 -19.70 34.69
C ARG A 287 -17.01 -19.51 35.74
N ALA A 288 -17.91 -20.47 35.83
CA ALA A 288 -18.84 -20.57 36.94
C ALA A 288 -18.19 -21.33 38.11
N VAL A 289 -18.25 -20.73 39.30
CA VAL A 289 -17.66 -21.25 40.53
C VAL A 289 -18.74 -21.85 41.40
N GLU A 290 -18.52 -23.07 41.86
CA GLU A 290 -19.42 -23.83 42.73
C GLU A 290 -19.09 -23.55 44.20
N TRP A 291 -17.84 -23.75 44.64
CA TRP A 291 -17.46 -23.57 46.03
C TRP A 291 -16.96 -22.14 46.29
N VAL A 292 -17.68 -21.41 47.15
CA VAL A 292 -17.32 -20.05 47.56
C VAL A 292 -17.19 -19.91 49.07
N ILE A 293 -16.30 -19.02 49.48
CA ILE A 293 -16.08 -18.63 50.87
C ILE A 293 -16.33 -17.13 51.04
N ALA A 294 -16.86 -16.75 52.19
CA ALA A 294 -17.09 -15.36 52.54
C ALA A 294 -15.76 -14.62 52.73
N ASP A 295 -15.58 -13.52 52.00
CA ASP A 295 -14.42 -12.64 52.13
C ASP A 295 -14.87 -11.18 52.05
N PRO A 296 -14.76 -10.40 53.14
CA PRO A 296 -15.12 -8.98 53.15
C PRO A 296 -14.35 -8.12 52.15
N LYS A 297 -13.18 -8.56 51.67
CA LYS A 297 -12.38 -7.84 50.68
C LYS A 297 -12.78 -8.13 49.24
N ALA A 298 -13.60 -9.16 49.01
CA ALA A 298 -14.08 -9.49 47.68
C ALA A 298 -15.16 -8.49 47.22
N PRO A 299 -15.25 -8.15 45.91
CA PRO A 299 -16.17 -7.13 45.38
C PRO A 299 -17.64 -7.33 45.76
N TYR A 300 -18.05 -8.57 46.06
CA TYR A 300 -19.42 -8.94 46.43
C TYR A 300 -19.49 -9.77 47.71
N GLY A 301 -18.45 -9.71 48.55
CA GLY A 301 -18.36 -10.43 49.84
C GLY A 301 -18.09 -11.93 49.74
N TRP A 302 -17.98 -12.48 48.53
CA TRP A 302 -17.69 -13.89 48.26
C TRP A 302 -16.55 -14.01 47.24
N ARG A 303 -15.68 -14.99 47.44
CA ARG A 303 -14.63 -15.40 46.50
C ARG A 303 -14.59 -16.92 46.36
N PRO A 304 -13.96 -17.46 45.31
CA PRO A 304 -13.76 -18.90 45.20
C PRO A 304 -13.00 -19.47 46.39
N LEU A 305 -13.44 -20.63 46.87
CA LEU A 305 -12.77 -21.39 47.91
C LEU A 305 -11.51 -22.05 47.33
N ARG A 306 -10.36 -21.76 47.93
CA ARG A 306 -9.07 -22.37 47.58
C ARG A 306 -8.72 -23.49 48.56
N TRP A 307 -7.85 -24.39 48.14
CA TRP A 307 -7.40 -25.49 48.99
C TRP A 307 -6.75 -25.01 50.30
N LYS A 308 -5.91 -23.98 50.23
CA LYS A 308 -5.26 -23.38 51.41
C LYS A 308 -6.26 -22.90 52.47
N ASP A 309 -7.42 -22.39 52.05
CA ASP A 309 -8.47 -21.87 52.93
C ASP A 309 -9.03 -22.95 53.88
N LEU A 310 -9.00 -24.22 53.47
CA LEU A 310 -9.47 -25.33 54.31
C LEU A 310 -8.76 -25.38 55.67
N SER A 311 -7.47 -25.05 55.66
CA SER A 311 -6.62 -25.00 56.84
C SER A 311 -6.65 -23.62 57.54
N GLU A 312 -6.57 -22.54 56.76
CA GLU A 312 -6.46 -21.17 57.30
C GLU A 312 -7.74 -20.74 58.02
N GLU A 313 -8.90 -21.10 57.47
CA GLU A 313 -10.22 -20.79 58.02
C GLU A 313 -10.75 -21.89 58.94
N LYS A 314 -9.93 -22.90 59.25
CA LYS A 314 -10.25 -24.04 60.12
C LYS A 314 -11.55 -24.75 59.73
N LEU A 315 -11.81 -24.87 58.43
CA LEU A 315 -13.00 -25.55 57.91
C LEU A 315 -12.90 -27.06 58.13
N ILE A 316 -11.69 -27.62 58.02
CA ILE A 316 -11.42 -29.04 58.17
C ILE A 316 -10.37 -29.24 59.25
N GLU A 317 -10.49 -30.32 60.01
CA GLU A 317 -9.50 -30.68 61.03
C GLU A 317 -8.12 -30.92 60.40
N PRO A 318 -7.04 -30.35 60.96
CA PRO A 318 -5.69 -30.52 60.42
C PRO A 318 -5.30 -31.99 60.25
N ALA A 319 -5.71 -32.86 61.17
CA ALA A 319 -5.43 -34.29 61.13
C ALA A 319 -6.01 -35.00 59.89
N LEU A 320 -7.08 -34.47 59.29
CA LEU A 320 -7.72 -35.02 58.09
C LEU A 320 -7.05 -34.47 56.82
N LEU A 321 -6.61 -33.20 56.84
CA LEU A 321 -5.77 -32.61 55.78
C LEU A 321 -4.40 -33.29 55.69
N ASP A 322 -3.79 -33.65 56.83
CA ASP A 322 -2.49 -34.34 56.90
C ASP A 322 -2.50 -35.76 56.30
N ARG A 323 -3.69 -36.35 56.07
CA ARG A 323 -3.84 -37.65 55.39
C ARG A 323 -3.61 -37.54 53.88
N VAL A 324 -3.76 -36.35 53.29
CA VAL A 324 -3.53 -36.12 51.87
C VAL A 324 -2.03 -36.01 51.60
N LYS A 325 -1.39 -37.14 51.26
CA LYS A 325 0.05 -37.24 50.98
C LYS A 325 0.37 -36.99 49.51
N ILE A 326 -0.24 -35.98 48.92
CA ILE A 326 0.04 -35.58 47.53
C ILE A 326 1.13 -34.50 47.56
N PRO A 327 2.28 -34.71 46.91
CA PRO A 327 3.34 -33.71 46.91
C PRO A 327 2.93 -32.48 46.08
N ALA A 328 3.47 -31.31 46.39
CA ALA A 328 3.19 -30.07 45.66
C ALA A 328 3.56 -30.19 44.17
N ASP A 329 4.60 -30.99 43.88
CA ASP A 329 5.10 -31.26 42.56
C ASP A 329 4.50 -32.52 41.89
N PHE A 330 3.33 -32.98 42.34
CA PHE A 330 2.63 -34.10 41.71
C PHE A 330 2.53 -33.92 40.19
N ALA A 331 2.95 -34.95 39.44
CA ALA A 331 3.29 -34.86 38.02
C ALA A 331 2.12 -35.11 37.07
N ASP A 332 1.02 -35.69 37.55
CA ASP A 332 -0.09 -36.18 36.73
C ASP A 332 -1.34 -35.30 36.75
N TRP A 333 -1.30 -34.14 37.43
CA TRP A 333 -2.39 -33.17 37.34
C TRP A 333 -2.55 -32.67 35.91
N LYS A 334 -3.77 -32.64 35.37
CA LYS A 334 -4.03 -32.07 34.05
C LYS A 334 -4.11 -30.55 34.15
N ILE A 335 -3.15 -29.86 33.54
CA ILE A 335 -3.06 -28.42 33.67
C ILE A 335 -3.82 -27.72 32.54
N ASP A 336 -4.61 -26.71 32.94
CA ASP A 336 -5.40 -25.86 32.06
C ASP A 336 -4.64 -24.56 31.76
N ALA A 337 -4.10 -24.46 30.54
CA ALA A 337 -3.31 -23.32 30.08
C ALA A 337 -4.14 -22.03 29.95
N ASP A 338 -5.46 -22.14 29.86
CA ASP A 338 -6.36 -20.99 29.67
C ASP A 338 -6.42 -20.06 30.89
N LYS A 339 -5.90 -20.51 32.04
CA LYS A 339 -5.82 -19.73 33.27
C LYS A 339 -4.66 -18.74 33.31
N LEU A 340 -3.60 -19.00 32.54
CA LEU A 340 -2.49 -18.08 32.41
C LEU A 340 -2.86 -16.95 31.45
N GLU A 341 -2.18 -15.82 31.56
CA GLU A 341 -2.33 -14.75 30.57
C GLU A 341 -2.06 -15.30 29.16
N PRO A 342 -2.96 -15.12 28.18
CA PRO A 342 -2.78 -15.69 26.85
C PRO A 342 -1.46 -15.29 26.17
N ASN A 343 -0.93 -14.13 26.52
CA ASN A 343 0.38 -13.63 26.06
C ASN A 343 1.55 -14.43 26.65
N LEU A 344 1.46 -14.79 27.93
CA LEU A 344 2.42 -15.66 28.61
C LEU A 344 2.35 -17.08 28.02
N VAL A 345 1.14 -17.59 27.77
CA VAL A 345 0.92 -18.88 27.12
C VAL A 345 1.55 -18.90 25.73
N ALA A 346 1.25 -17.92 24.88
CA ALA A 346 1.81 -17.84 23.53
C ALA A 346 3.34 -17.73 23.52
N ALA A 347 3.93 -17.01 24.48
CA ALA A 347 5.37 -16.84 24.59
C ALA A 347 6.11 -18.12 25.00
N LEU A 348 5.54 -18.86 25.96
CA LEU A 348 6.15 -20.05 26.56
C LEU A 348 5.87 -21.33 25.79
N PHE A 349 4.71 -21.42 25.13
CA PHE A 349 4.21 -22.66 24.57
C PHE A 349 4.13 -22.68 23.04
N GLU A 350 4.26 -21.54 22.35
CA GLU A 350 4.26 -21.30 20.90
C GLU A 350 3.07 -21.88 20.09
N ASN A 351 2.59 -23.11 20.36
CA ASN A 351 1.35 -23.78 19.89
C ASN A 351 1.02 -25.10 20.64
N VAL A 352 1.42 -25.30 21.91
CA VAL A 352 1.21 -26.59 22.61
C VAL A 352 -0.26 -26.79 23.06
N PRO A 353 -0.88 -27.96 22.82
CA PRO A 353 -2.29 -28.19 23.11
C PRO A 353 -2.60 -28.29 24.63
N PRO A 354 -3.82 -27.89 25.04
CA PRO A 354 -4.32 -28.01 26.42
C PRO A 354 -4.39 -29.48 26.87
N GLY A 355 -4.23 -29.73 28.17
CA GLY A 355 -4.38 -31.06 28.78
C GLY A 355 -3.10 -31.87 28.98
N LYS A 356 -1.91 -31.23 28.94
CA LYS A 356 -0.67 -31.89 29.39
C LYS A 356 -0.63 -31.98 30.91
N THR A 357 0.05 -33.01 31.41
CA THR A 357 0.26 -33.19 32.84
C THR A 357 1.28 -32.18 33.39
N SER A 358 1.13 -31.77 34.64
CA SER A 358 2.01 -30.82 35.34
C SER A 358 3.49 -31.17 35.25
N GLY A 359 3.85 -32.46 35.31
CA GLY A 359 5.22 -32.93 35.16
C GLY A 359 5.80 -32.66 33.77
N LYS A 360 5.00 -32.79 32.71
CA LYS A 360 5.42 -32.45 31.33
C LYS A 360 5.59 -30.95 31.15
N VAL A 361 4.79 -30.13 31.84
CA VAL A 361 4.90 -28.67 31.82
C VAL A 361 6.17 -28.22 32.55
N ARG A 362 6.45 -28.74 33.75
CA ARG A 362 7.71 -28.46 34.47
C ARG A 362 8.94 -28.86 33.67
N ALA A 363 8.93 -30.05 33.05
CA ALA A 363 10.02 -30.49 32.17
C ALA A 363 10.20 -29.59 30.92
N HIS A 364 9.16 -28.91 30.46
CA HIS A 364 9.25 -27.92 29.38
C HIS A 364 9.88 -26.61 29.85
N PHE A 365 9.58 -26.17 31.07
CA PHE A 365 10.14 -24.96 31.67
C PHE A 365 11.63 -25.09 32.03
N GLU A 366 12.12 -26.30 32.33
CA GLU A 366 13.54 -26.55 32.59
C GLU A 366 14.44 -26.48 31.34
N ARG A 367 13.87 -26.31 30.13
CA ARG A 367 14.66 -26.09 28.93
C ARG A 367 15.35 -24.72 29.01
N PRO A 368 16.66 -24.60 28.73
CA PRO A 368 17.40 -23.35 28.91
C PRO A 368 16.83 -22.18 28.08
N GLU A 369 16.28 -22.47 26.90
CA GLU A 369 15.61 -21.48 26.05
C GLU A 369 14.33 -20.92 26.67
N ILE A 370 13.57 -21.75 27.39
CA ILE A 370 12.29 -21.35 28.02
C ILE A 370 12.56 -20.65 29.35
N LYS A 371 13.54 -21.14 30.13
CA LYS A 371 13.98 -20.51 31.38
C LYS A 371 14.41 -19.06 31.17
N ALA A 372 15.20 -18.79 30.13
CA ALA A 372 15.58 -17.43 29.75
C ALA A 372 14.35 -16.54 29.41
N LYS A 373 13.31 -17.10 28.78
CA LYS A 373 12.05 -16.38 28.49
C LYS A 373 11.24 -16.11 29.76
N ILE A 374 11.24 -17.03 30.73
CA ILE A 374 10.55 -16.87 32.02
C ILE A 374 11.25 -15.78 32.84
N ASP A 375 12.58 -15.83 32.94
CA ASP A 375 13.39 -14.85 33.67
C ASP A 375 13.24 -13.44 33.08
N GLN A 376 13.25 -13.32 31.75
CA GLN A 376 13.05 -12.04 31.05
C GLN A 376 11.68 -11.40 31.35
N ARG A 377 10.69 -12.22 31.68
CA ARG A 377 9.29 -11.80 31.91
C ARG A 377 8.93 -11.71 33.39
N GLU A 378 9.86 -12.02 34.29
CA GLU A 378 9.62 -12.06 35.74
C GLU A 378 8.42 -12.96 36.13
N ALA A 379 8.11 -13.97 35.31
CA ALA A 379 6.88 -14.77 35.42
C ALA A 379 7.02 -16.00 36.34
N GLN A 380 8.18 -16.19 36.98
CA GLN A 380 8.49 -17.39 37.75
C GLN A 380 7.48 -17.61 38.89
N THR A 381 7.16 -16.56 39.65
CA THR A 381 6.20 -16.65 40.77
C THR A 381 4.80 -17.04 40.30
N GLU A 382 4.32 -16.47 39.19
CA GLU A 382 3.00 -16.77 38.63
C GLU A 382 2.91 -18.24 38.17
N LEU A 383 3.96 -18.74 37.52
CA LEU A 383 4.03 -20.13 37.06
C LEU A 383 4.13 -21.12 38.22
N ASP A 384 4.87 -20.78 39.27
CA ASP A 384 4.99 -21.61 40.47
C ASP A 384 3.65 -21.70 41.22
N GLU A 385 2.94 -20.57 41.38
CA GLU A 385 1.60 -20.54 41.96
C GLU A 385 0.60 -21.33 41.11
N TRP A 386 0.65 -21.20 39.79
CA TRP A 386 -0.22 -21.92 38.86
C TRP A 386 -0.01 -23.43 38.90
N LEU A 387 1.23 -23.90 39.10
CA LEU A 387 1.56 -25.33 39.14
C LEU A 387 1.43 -25.96 40.54
N ASP A 388 1.31 -25.17 41.61
CA ASP A 388 1.10 -25.67 42.97
C ASP A 388 -0.40 -25.89 43.23
N TRP A 389 -0.84 -27.15 43.23
CA TRP A 389 -2.25 -27.49 43.41
C TRP A 389 -2.84 -27.04 44.76
N ARG A 390 -2.01 -26.73 45.76
CA ARG A 390 -2.46 -26.23 47.07
C ARG A 390 -2.99 -24.79 47.01
N THR A 391 -2.71 -24.06 45.93
CA THR A 391 -3.24 -22.72 45.69
C THR A 391 -4.53 -22.74 44.86
N TRP A 392 -4.89 -23.91 44.30
CA TRP A 392 -6.01 -24.05 43.37
C TRP A 392 -7.36 -23.92 44.05
N MET A 393 -8.37 -23.67 43.23
CA MET A 393 -9.77 -23.70 43.64
C MET A 393 -10.22 -25.12 43.97
N ILE A 394 -11.06 -25.27 44.98
CA ILE A 394 -11.66 -26.57 45.34
C ILE A 394 -12.40 -27.20 44.15
N ASP A 395 -13.09 -26.40 43.35
CA ASP A 395 -13.76 -26.84 42.11
C ASP A 395 -12.82 -27.52 41.13
N GLU A 396 -11.57 -27.07 41.04
CA GLU A 396 -10.58 -27.67 40.16
C GLU A 396 -10.10 -29.00 40.71
N ILE A 397 -9.85 -29.10 42.01
CA ILE A 397 -9.45 -30.36 42.65
C ILE A 397 -10.58 -31.38 42.55
N ASP A 398 -11.84 -30.96 42.69
CA ASP A 398 -13.03 -31.78 42.52
C ASP A 398 -13.14 -32.33 41.08
N ARG A 399 -12.85 -31.48 40.10
CA ARG A 399 -12.80 -31.86 38.68
C ARG A 399 -11.66 -32.83 38.39
N GLN A 400 -10.48 -32.59 38.94
CA GLN A 400 -9.32 -33.44 38.71
C GLN A 400 -9.48 -34.81 39.37
N ARG A 401 -10.04 -34.90 40.59
CA ARG A 401 -10.28 -36.21 41.23
C ARG A 401 -11.33 -37.05 40.50
N THR A 402 -12.25 -36.40 39.78
CA THR A 402 -13.30 -37.06 38.99
C THR A 402 -12.83 -37.43 37.58
N ASP A 403 -11.71 -36.85 37.11
CA ASP A 403 -11.09 -37.21 35.84
C ASP A 403 -10.51 -38.64 35.91
N PRO A 404 -10.87 -39.55 34.97
CA PRO A 404 -10.41 -40.93 34.98
C PRO A 404 -8.89 -41.10 34.97
N ASP A 405 -8.16 -40.25 34.25
CA ASP A 405 -6.71 -40.41 34.07
C ASP A 405 -5.95 -40.00 35.35
N VAL A 406 -6.40 -38.93 36.00
CA VAL A 406 -5.83 -38.45 37.25
C VAL A 406 -6.20 -39.39 38.41
N ARG A 407 -7.43 -39.92 38.41
CA ARG A 407 -7.89 -40.89 39.41
C ARG A 407 -7.06 -42.18 39.40
N VAL A 408 -6.61 -42.64 38.24
CA VAL A 408 -5.72 -43.81 38.13
C VAL A 408 -4.30 -43.49 38.65
N ALA A 409 -3.82 -42.27 38.44
CA ALA A 409 -2.50 -41.83 38.94
C ALA A 409 -2.50 -41.54 40.45
N LEU A 410 -3.64 -41.13 41.02
CA LEU A 410 -3.80 -40.96 42.46
C LEU A 410 -3.84 -42.32 43.17
N GLN A 411 -2.94 -42.51 44.14
CA GLN A 411 -2.98 -43.68 45.03
C GLN A 411 -4.33 -43.76 45.75
N LEU A 412 -4.84 -44.99 45.97
CA LEU A 412 -6.17 -45.23 46.54
C LEU A 412 -6.39 -44.49 47.87
N ASP A 413 -5.38 -44.47 48.74
CA ASP A 413 -5.42 -43.81 50.05
C ASP A 413 -5.58 -42.27 49.92
N ASN A 414 -4.89 -41.66 48.94
CA ASN A 414 -5.01 -40.22 48.68
C ASN A 414 -6.37 -39.87 48.08
N PHE A 415 -6.91 -40.72 47.20
CA PHE A 415 -8.25 -40.54 46.65
C PHE A 415 -9.32 -40.63 47.75
N GLN A 416 -9.22 -41.62 48.65
CA GLN A 416 -10.13 -41.76 49.79
C GLN A 416 -10.05 -40.57 50.74
N ALA A 417 -8.84 -40.08 51.05
CA ALA A 417 -8.66 -38.88 51.87
C ALA A 417 -9.30 -37.64 51.24
N LEU A 418 -9.16 -37.45 49.92
CA LEU A 418 -9.84 -36.36 49.20
C LEU A 418 -11.37 -36.54 49.24
N ASP A 419 -11.89 -37.74 49.03
CA ASP A 419 -13.33 -38.02 49.05
C ASP A 419 -13.95 -37.79 50.44
N GLU A 420 -13.24 -38.15 51.52
CA GLU A 420 -13.62 -37.83 52.90
C GLU A 420 -13.67 -36.31 53.13
N ILE A 421 -12.71 -35.56 52.60
CA ILE A 421 -12.69 -34.08 52.65
C ILE A 421 -13.92 -33.50 51.96
N PHE A 422 -14.22 -33.93 50.73
CA PHE A 422 -15.38 -33.43 49.99
C PHE A 422 -16.70 -33.81 50.67
N THR A 423 -16.79 -35.01 51.25
CA THR A 423 -17.95 -35.43 52.06
C THR A 423 -18.13 -34.50 53.27
N LYS A 424 -17.05 -34.17 53.98
CA LYS A 424 -17.09 -33.21 55.09
C LYS A 424 -17.46 -31.80 54.66
N LEU A 425 -17.00 -31.36 53.48
CA LEU A 425 -17.38 -30.07 52.93
C LEU A 425 -18.88 -30.02 52.57
N ASP A 426 -19.44 -31.09 52.00
CA ASP A 426 -20.87 -31.19 51.74
C ASP A 426 -21.69 -31.21 53.05
N GLU A 427 -21.24 -31.94 54.10
CA GLU A 427 -21.85 -31.89 55.44
C GLU A 427 -21.82 -30.47 56.05
N LEU A 428 -20.69 -29.77 55.93
CA LEU A 428 -20.54 -28.38 56.41
C LEU A 428 -21.45 -27.42 55.64
N ARG A 429 -21.56 -27.58 54.33
CA ARG A 429 -22.45 -26.79 53.48
C ARG A 429 -23.93 -27.00 53.85
N ASP A 430 -24.33 -28.20 54.23
CA ASP A 430 -25.70 -28.49 54.67
C ASP A 430 -26.01 -27.98 56.09
N SER A 431 -24.98 -27.63 56.87
CA SER A 431 -25.13 -27.02 58.20
C SER A 431 -25.73 -25.60 58.10
N PRO A 432 -26.87 -25.31 58.75
CA PRO A 432 -27.49 -23.99 58.72
C PRO A 432 -26.60 -22.86 59.26
N SER A 433 -25.65 -23.19 60.15
CA SER A 433 -24.71 -22.23 60.72
C SER A 433 -23.64 -21.74 59.74
N MET A 434 -23.31 -22.53 58.72
CA MET A 434 -22.24 -22.24 57.75
C MET A 434 -22.70 -21.42 56.55
N GLY A 435 -24.00 -21.17 56.39
CA GLY A 435 -24.56 -20.48 55.22
C GLY A 435 -24.03 -19.05 54.98
N ARG A 436 -23.37 -18.45 55.97
CA ARG A 436 -22.69 -17.14 55.86
C ARG A 436 -21.17 -17.21 55.68
N THR A 437 -20.59 -18.41 55.73
CA THR A 437 -19.15 -18.63 55.65
C THR A 437 -18.77 -19.47 54.43
N LEU A 438 -19.46 -20.59 54.20
CA LEU A 438 -19.18 -21.55 53.13
C LEU A 438 -20.47 -21.87 52.37
N ARG A 439 -20.43 -21.82 51.02
CA ARG A 439 -21.58 -22.16 50.17
C ARG A 439 -21.14 -22.92 48.94
N LYS A 440 -21.99 -23.85 48.49
CA LYS A 440 -21.93 -24.48 47.18
C LYS A 440 -23.06 -23.92 46.32
N LEU A 441 -22.68 -23.15 45.32
CA LEU A 441 -23.56 -22.41 44.41
C LEU A 441 -24.00 -23.27 43.23
N ALA A 442 -25.09 -22.87 42.58
CA ALA A 442 -25.56 -23.52 41.38
C ALA A 442 -24.75 -23.05 40.18
N VAL A 443 -24.40 -23.97 39.28
CA VAL A 443 -23.83 -23.61 37.99
C VAL A 443 -24.97 -23.15 37.08
N PRO A 444 -24.94 -21.89 36.56
CA PRO A 444 -25.98 -21.38 35.68
C PRO A 444 -26.14 -22.27 34.45
N SER A 445 -27.39 -22.47 34.04
CA SER A 445 -27.71 -23.19 32.79
C SER A 445 -27.40 -22.34 31.55
N ARG A 446 -27.43 -21.01 31.70
CA ARG A 446 -27.16 -20.01 30.67
C ARG A 446 -26.42 -18.81 31.27
N VAL A 447 -25.48 -18.26 30.52
CA VAL A 447 -24.79 -17.01 30.85
C VAL A 447 -25.07 -15.97 29.78
N ASP A 448 -25.61 -14.83 30.19
CA ASP A 448 -25.88 -13.68 29.32
C ASP A 448 -24.72 -12.68 29.41
N VAL A 449 -24.19 -12.30 28.27
CA VAL A 449 -23.01 -11.44 28.15
C VAL A 449 -23.43 -10.17 27.43
N VAL A 450 -23.12 -9.01 28.00
CA VAL A 450 -23.45 -7.71 27.44
C VAL A 450 -22.18 -6.93 27.15
N PHE A 451 -22.06 -6.49 25.90
CA PHE A 451 -21.08 -5.52 25.42
C PHE A 451 -21.80 -4.20 25.13
N ARG A 452 -21.52 -3.17 25.92
CA ARG A 452 -22.15 -1.85 25.74
C ARG A 452 -21.10 -0.83 25.28
N GLY A 453 -21.17 -0.43 24.02
CA GLY A 453 -20.42 0.69 23.46
C GLY A 453 -21.11 2.04 23.70
N GLU A 454 -20.54 3.12 23.17
CA GLU A 454 -21.12 4.47 23.29
C GLU A 454 -22.45 4.62 22.55
N GLU A 455 -22.57 4.04 21.34
CA GLU A 455 -23.74 4.18 20.47
C GLU A 455 -24.57 2.89 20.35
N SER A 456 -23.96 1.71 20.51
CA SER A 456 -24.61 0.41 20.35
C SER A 456 -24.31 -0.55 21.50
N GLY A 457 -25.27 -1.44 21.77
CA GLY A 457 -25.13 -2.53 22.73
C GLY A 457 -25.38 -3.87 22.05
N ARG A 458 -24.55 -4.85 22.37
CA ARG A 458 -24.70 -6.24 21.93
C ARG A 458 -24.86 -7.12 23.15
N SER A 459 -25.81 -8.05 23.10
CA SER A 459 -25.96 -9.11 24.09
C SER A 459 -25.88 -10.48 23.43
N GLU A 460 -25.23 -11.43 24.08
CA GLU A 460 -25.10 -12.81 23.62
C GLU A 460 -25.38 -13.75 24.79
N SER A 461 -26.19 -14.79 24.57
CA SER A 461 -26.53 -15.79 25.58
C SER A 461 -25.84 -17.10 25.23
N ILE A 462 -25.10 -17.66 26.18
CA ILE A 462 -24.33 -18.90 26.01
C ILE A 462 -24.90 -19.95 26.94
N ASP A 463 -25.40 -21.05 26.37
CA ASP A 463 -25.89 -22.19 27.14
C ASP A 463 -24.71 -23.02 27.69
N LYS A 464 -24.92 -23.70 28.84
CA LYS A 464 -23.90 -24.41 29.61
C LYS A 464 -23.06 -25.39 28.76
N PRO A 465 -21.75 -25.15 28.58
CA PRO A 465 -20.85 -26.10 27.94
C PRO A 465 -20.32 -27.16 28.93
N ASN A 466 -19.68 -28.21 28.39
CA ASN A 466 -18.92 -29.19 29.18
C ASN A 466 -17.85 -28.48 30.02
N ALA A 467 -17.87 -28.65 31.36
CA ALA A 467 -16.88 -28.18 32.34
C ALA A 467 -17.00 -26.74 32.93
N ASN A 468 -18.21 -26.19 33.06
CA ASN A 468 -18.49 -24.92 33.77
C ASN A 468 -17.74 -23.68 33.21
N LYS A 469 -17.31 -23.74 31.94
CA LYS A 469 -16.64 -22.65 31.22
C LYS A 469 -17.50 -22.20 30.04
N PHE A 470 -17.65 -20.89 29.88
CA PHE A 470 -18.39 -20.27 28.77
C PHE A 470 -17.42 -19.43 27.94
N THR A 471 -17.22 -19.78 26.66
CA THR A 471 -16.28 -19.10 25.78
C THR A 471 -17.00 -18.05 24.93
N ILE A 472 -16.44 -16.84 24.87
CA ILE A 472 -17.00 -15.70 24.14
C ILE A 472 -16.00 -15.21 23.09
N SER A 473 -16.47 -15.03 21.86
CA SER A 473 -15.68 -14.49 20.76
C SER A 473 -15.73 -12.96 20.75
N LEU A 474 -14.56 -12.30 20.70
CA LEU A 474 -14.46 -10.84 20.54
C LEU A 474 -14.41 -10.38 19.08
N ARG A 475 -14.49 -11.31 18.12
CA ARG A 475 -14.25 -11.04 16.68
C ARG A 475 -15.30 -10.13 16.06
N GLU A 476 -16.50 -10.13 16.62
CA GLU A 476 -17.66 -9.44 16.05
C GLU A 476 -17.83 -8.01 16.58
N LEU A 477 -16.97 -7.55 17.50
CA LEU A 477 -17.00 -6.17 18.01
C LEU A 477 -16.46 -5.18 16.96
N LYS A 478 -17.31 -4.33 16.37
CA LYS A 478 -16.88 -3.36 15.35
C LYS A 478 -17.45 -1.95 15.54
N ASP A 479 -18.53 -1.83 16.29
CA ASP A 479 -19.41 -0.65 16.28
C ASP A 479 -18.93 0.50 17.19
N SER A 480 -17.94 0.28 18.04
CA SER A 480 -17.43 1.30 18.97
C SER A 480 -15.94 1.10 19.25
N THR A 481 -15.26 2.13 19.73
CA THR A 481 -13.85 2.09 20.12
C THR A 481 -13.65 1.52 21.53
N LYS A 482 -14.65 1.64 22.41
CA LYS A 482 -14.60 1.14 23.79
C LYS A 482 -15.92 0.47 24.14
N PHE A 483 -15.84 -0.74 24.68
CA PHE A 483 -16.99 -1.52 25.12
C PHE A 483 -16.89 -1.81 26.60
N ASN A 484 -17.99 -1.60 27.33
CA ASN A 484 -18.13 -2.12 28.68
C ASN A 484 -18.66 -3.55 28.61
N PHE A 485 -17.89 -4.49 29.14
CA PHE A 485 -18.17 -5.91 29.21
C PHE A 485 -18.74 -6.27 30.58
N ARG A 486 -19.85 -7.02 30.58
CA ARG A 486 -20.45 -7.60 31.77
C ARG A 486 -21.09 -8.94 31.44
N ALA A 487 -20.75 -9.97 32.20
CA ALA A 487 -21.40 -11.27 32.16
C ALA A 487 -22.37 -11.46 33.33
N ARG A 488 -23.44 -12.20 33.08
CA ARG A 488 -24.51 -12.49 34.02
C ARG A 488 -24.87 -13.98 33.98
N GLY A 489 -25.05 -14.59 35.14
CA GLY A 489 -25.62 -15.93 35.27
C GLY A 489 -26.55 -15.98 36.47
N GLU A 490 -27.75 -16.51 36.30
CA GLU A 490 -28.83 -16.45 37.30
C GLU A 490 -29.05 -15.00 37.82
N ASP A 491 -28.73 -14.77 39.09
CA ASP A 491 -28.85 -13.52 39.85
C ASP A 491 -27.50 -12.82 40.11
N PHE A 492 -26.42 -13.33 39.52
CA PHE A 492 -25.06 -12.81 39.68
C PHE A 492 -24.61 -12.05 38.43
N PHE A 493 -23.93 -10.92 38.66
CA PHE A 493 -23.27 -10.16 37.62
C PHE A 493 -21.80 -10.00 37.94
N THR A 494 -20.94 -10.19 36.93
CA THR A 494 -19.51 -9.90 37.05
C THR A 494 -19.24 -8.40 37.19
N PRO A 495 -18.08 -8.01 37.78
CA PRO A 495 -17.62 -6.63 37.77
C PRO A 495 -17.43 -6.11 36.34
N LYS A 496 -17.73 -4.83 36.13
CA LYS A 496 -17.58 -4.19 34.80
C LYS A 496 -16.11 -4.20 34.37
N LYS A 497 -15.84 -4.68 33.16
CA LYS A 497 -14.53 -4.59 32.49
C LYS A 497 -14.66 -3.75 31.23
N SER A 498 -13.60 -3.08 30.78
CA SER A 498 -13.58 -2.39 29.50
C SER A 498 -12.73 -3.11 28.46
N ILE A 499 -13.19 -3.10 27.22
CA ILE A 499 -12.49 -3.63 26.05
C ILE A 499 -12.33 -2.49 25.07
N THR A 500 -11.09 -2.08 24.81
CA THR A 500 -10.76 -0.97 23.92
C THR A 500 -10.22 -1.52 22.60
N LEU A 501 -10.89 -1.19 21.50
CA LEU A 501 -10.43 -1.50 20.14
C LEU A 501 -9.38 -0.49 19.72
N VAL A 502 -8.15 -0.96 19.55
CA VAL A 502 -7.01 -0.12 19.19
C VAL A 502 -6.55 -0.47 17.77
N GLY A 503 -6.36 0.54 16.92
CA GLY A 503 -5.86 0.35 15.56
C GLY A 503 -4.44 -0.21 15.54
N ALA A 504 -4.09 -0.92 14.48
CA ALA A 504 -2.75 -1.50 14.30
C ALA A 504 -1.65 -0.41 14.37
N PRO A 505 -0.46 -0.70 14.93
CA PRO A 505 0.66 0.23 14.91
C PRO A 505 1.04 0.53 13.45
N ALA A 506 1.28 1.81 13.16
CA ALA A 506 1.47 2.30 11.81
C ALA A 506 2.82 2.98 11.64
N PRO A 507 3.44 2.89 10.45
CA PRO A 507 4.68 3.61 10.18
C PRO A 507 4.43 5.12 10.15
N LYS A 508 5.14 5.85 11.01
CA LYS A 508 5.22 7.32 11.04
C LYS A 508 6.15 7.86 9.95
N GLY A 509 7.11 7.04 9.51
CA GLY A 509 8.03 7.38 8.41
C GLY A 509 8.82 6.16 7.95
N ILE A 510 9.13 6.11 6.66
CA ILE A 510 9.98 5.07 6.06
C ILE A 510 11.07 5.78 5.27
N THR A 511 12.33 5.51 5.58
CA THR A 511 13.48 5.97 4.81
C THR A 511 14.30 4.77 4.35
N ILE A 512 14.99 4.93 3.22
CA ILE A 512 15.89 3.90 2.70
C ILE A 512 17.26 4.45 2.40
N ASP A 513 18.25 3.61 2.69
CA ASP A 513 19.63 3.79 2.29
C ASP A 513 19.94 2.78 1.18
N LYS A 514 20.30 3.30 0.01
CA LYS A 514 20.68 2.49 -1.16
C LYS A 514 22.18 2.59 -1.40
N ASP A 515 22.84 1.45 -1.47
CA ASP A 515 24.26 1.33 -1.80
C ASP A 515 24.42 0.61 -3.15
N GLU A 516 24.42 1.40 -4.22
CA GLU A 516 24.29 0.95 -5.61
C GLU A 516 25.61 1.10 -6.40
N PRO A 517 25.80 0.40 -7.53
CA PRO A 517 27.01 0.56 -8.34
C PRO A 517 27.30 2.02 -8.73
N ALA A 518 28.55 2.46 -8.53
CA ALA A 518 28.92 3.87 -8.69
C ALA A 518 28.77 4.40 -10.13
N TYR A 519 28.90 3.52 -11.14
CA TYR A 519 28.83 3.90 -12.56
C TYR A 519 27.43 4.41 -12.98
N ILE A 520 26.39 4.12 -12.20
CA ILE A 520 25.02 4.61 -12.41
C ILE A 520 24.93 6.13 -12.18
N TYR A 521 25.70 6.62 -11.21
CA TYR A 521 25.64 8.01 -10.74
C TYR A 521 26.79 8.86 -11.26
N HIS A 522 27.94 8.24 -11.48
CA HIS A 522 29.19 8.91 -11.78
C HIS A 522 29.77 8.46 -13.11
N ARG A 523 30.42 9.42 -13.75
CA ARG A 523 31.15 9.18 -14.99
C ARG A 523 32.53 9.83 -14.90
N LEU A 524 33.55 9.07 -15.26
CA LEU A 524 34.92 9.55 -15.32
C LEU A 524 35.18 10.30 -16.63
N ILE A 525 36.04 11.31 -16.57
CA ILE A 525 36.55 11.99 -17.77
C ILE A 525 37.39 11.00 -18.58
N GLY A 526 36.99 10.77 -19.83
CA GLY A 526 37.67 9.87 -20.77
C GLY A 526 36.92 8.56 -21.06
N PRO A 527 37.45 7.73 -21.96
CA PRO A 527 36.77 6.50 -22.40
C PRO A 527 36.87 5.35 -21.38
N ASP A 528 37.83 5.39 -20.46
CA ASP A 528 38.05 4.32 -19.48
C ASP A 528 37.21 4.51 -18.22
N GLN A 529 36.09 3.80 -18.14
CA GLN A 529 35.20 3.80 -16.98
C GLN A 529 35.53 2.69 -15.96
N THR A 530 36.51 1.81 -16.27
CA THR A 530 36.82 0.63 -15.43
C THR A 530 37.16 0.92 -13.96
N PRO A 531 37.70 2.09 -13.56
CA PRO A 531 37.93 2.39 -12.14
C PRO A 531 36.65 2.50 -11.28
N LEU A 532 35.47 2.64 -11.89
CA LEU A 532 34.18 2.66 -11.18
C LEU A 532 33.70 1.24 -10.81
N ARG A 533 34.33 0.20 -11.34
CA ARG A 533 33.94 -1.18 -11.10
C ARG A 533 34.20 -1.58 -9.64
N GLY A 534 33.21 -2.19 -9.02
CA GLY A 534 33.20 -2.58 -7.61
C GLY A 534 32.99 -1.42 -6.63
N GLN A 535 33.00 -0.17 -7.11
CA GLN A 535 32.72 1.00 -6.28
C GLN A 535 31.20 1.17 -6.14
N LYS A 536 30.77 1.72 -5.00
CA LYS A 536 29.36 1.94 -4.71
C LYS A 536 29.07 3.37 -4.29
N HIS A 537 27.90 3.85 -4.71
CA HIS A 537 27.34 5.14 -4.38
C HIS A 537 26.28 4.97 -3.29
N LEU A 538 26.47 5.66 -2.17
CA LEU A 538 25.56 5.59 -1.03
C LEU A 538 24.58 6.76 -1.06
N THR A 539 23.31 6.46 -1.35
CA THR A 539 22.20 7.41 -1.20
C THR A 539 21.53 7.17 0.14
N ARG A 540 21.64 8.13 1.07
CA ARG A 540 21.01 8.05 2.40
C ARG A 540 19.68 8.76 2.49
N ASP A 541 18.86 8.31 3.43
CA ASP A 541 17.63 8.96 3.89
C ASP A 541 16.64 9.27 2.75
N LEU A 542 16.49 8.37 1.78
CA LEU A 542 15.50 8.54 0.72
C LEU A 542 14.10 8.24 1.29
N PRO A 543 13.18 9.22 1.33
CA PRO A 543 11.86 9.00 1.91
C PRO A 543 11.03 8.10 0.99
N LEU A 544 10.32 7.14 1.59
CA LEU A 544 9.29 6.34 0.93
C LEU A 544 7.90 6.73 1.44
N SER A 545 6.88 6.43 0.63
CA SER A 545 5.51 6.52 1.10
C SER A 545 5.28 5.57 2.28
N PHE A 546 4.83 6.11 3.40
CA PHE A 546 4.39 5.34 4.56
C PHE A 546 2.87 5.04 4.51
N THR A 547 2.15 5.57 3.52
CA THR A 547 0.73 5.27 3.28
C THR A 547 0.56 4.05 2.37
N GLY A 548 -0.53 3.28 2.57
CA GLY A 548 -0.81 2.01 1.86
C GLY A 548 -0.12 0.79 2.47
N ASP A 549 -0.42 -0.42 1.97
CA ASP A 549 0.05 -1.66 2.63
C ASP A 549 1.36 -2.23 2.06
N THR A 550 1.77 -1.77 0.87
CA THR A 550 2.92 -2.31 0.13
C THR A 550 3.87 -1.20 -0.32
N ASN A 551 5.17 -1.42 -0.11
CA ASN A 551 6.24 -0.60 -0.66
C ASN A 551 6.99 -1.36 -1.74
N THR A 552 7.04 -0.80 -2.95
CA THR A 552 7.90 -1.29 -4.03
C THR A 552 9.18 -0.47 -4.06
N ILE A 553 10.33 -1.13 -4.03
CA ILE A 553 11.65 -0.51 -3.99
C ILE A 553 12.48 -1.06 -5.15
N ASP A 554 12.88 -0.16 -6.03
CA ASP A 554 13.75 -0.47 -7.16
C ASP A 554 15.21 -0.28 -6.77
N VAL A 555 16.03 -1.31 -6.99
CA VAL A 555 17.47 -1.29 -6.70
C VAL A 555 18.24 -1.93 -7.85
N ALA A 556 19.40 -1.39 -8.19
CA ALA A 556 20.28 -1.99 -9.18
C ALA A 556 20.81 -3.36 -8.71
N LEU A 557 21.14 -4.25 -9.65
CA LEU A 557 21.69 -5.56 -9.36
C LEU A 557 23.02 -5.46 -8.56
N GLY A 558 23.12 -6.22 -7.46
CA GLY A 558 24.29 -6.25 -6.58
C GLY A 558 24.31 -5.16 -5.49
N SER A 559 23.25 -4.37 -5.38
CA SER A 559 23.12 -3.30 -4.38
C SER A 559 22.92 -3.84 -2.96
N LYS A 560 23.22 -3.00 -1.97
CA LYS A 560 22.76 -3.21 -0.58
C LYS A 560 21.63 -2.23 -0.29
N LEU A 561 20.66 -2.68 0.48
CA LEU A 561 19.50 -1.89 0.87
C LEU A 561 19.35 -1.97 2.38
N ALA A 562 19.29 -0.81 3.03
CA ALA A 562 18.78 -0.70 4.38
C ALA A 562 17.46 0.08 4.37
N VAL A 563 16.42 -0.47 5.00
CA VAL A 563 15.11 0.18 5.14
C VAL A 563 14.91 0.49 6.62
N HIS A 564 14.78 1.77 6.93
CA HIS A 564 14.49 2.26 8.27
C HIS A 564 13.01 2.61 8.38
N VAL A 565 12.32 1.99 9.32
CA VAL A 565 10.89 2.18 9.55
C VAL A 565 10.69 2.75 10.95
N ARG A 566 10.15 3.95 11.05
CA ARG A 566 9.72 4.57 12.31
C ARG A 566 8.24 4.29 12.54
N ILE A 567 7.88 3.84 13.74
CA ILE A 567 6.52 3.48 14.13
C ILE A 567 5.93 4.57 15.05
N ASP A 568 4.60 4.71 15.05
CA ASP A 568 3.88 5.69 15.87
C ASP A 568 3.83 5.32 17.37
N ARG A 569 4.07 4.05 17.70
CA ARG A 569 4.06 3.48 19.05
C ARG A 569 5.32 2.66 19.33
N PRO A 570 5.76 2.55 20.61
CA PRO A 570 6.91 1.76 20.98
C PRO A 570 6.66 0.26 20.73
N LEU A 571 7.67 -0.40 20.16
CA LEU A 571 7.68 -1.84 19.92
C LEU A 571 8.11 -2.62 21.17
N ARG A 572 7.63 -3.85 21.30
CA ARG A 572 8.00 -4.74 22.41
C ARG A 572 9.50 -5.07 22.40
N LYS A 573 10.11 -5.37 23.55
CA LYS A 573 11.56 -5.71 23.64
C LYS A 573 11.91 -7.04 22.98
N ASP A 574 11.03 -8.04 23.07
CA ASP A 574 11.24 -9.40 22.59
C ASP A 574 10.34 -9.71 21.40
N ARG A 575 10.89 -10.32 20.33
CA ARG A 575 10.14 -10.62 19.09
C ARG A 575 9.33 -9.42 18.55
N ALA A 576 9.92 -8.23 18.65
CA ALA A 576 9.34 -6.97 18.21
C ALA A 576 8.92 -7.01 16.74
N VAL A 577 9.75 -7.64 15.91
CA VAL A 577 9.63 -7.63 14.46
C VAL A 577 10.06 -8.98 13.91
N PHE A 578 9.31 -9.50 12.94
CA PHE A 578 9.63 -10.73 12.25
C PHE A 578 9.22 -10.65 10.79
N THR A 579 9.94 -11.37 9.95
CA THR A 579 9.68 -11.47 8.51
C THR A 579 8.90 -12.74 8.22
N ARG A 580 7.89 -12.61 7.37
CA ARG A 580 7.08 -13.71 6.90
C ARG A 580 6.94 -13.62 5.40
N ASP A 581 7.27 -14.71 4.73
CA ASP A 581 7.04 -14.82 3.31
C ASP A 581 5.54 -15.00 3.03
N PRO A 582 5.00 -14.37 1.98
CA PRO A 582 3.62 -14.59 1.58
C PRO A 582 3.41 -16.08 1.22
N PRO A 583 2.21 -16.65 1.46
CA PRO A 583 1.93 -18.07 1.25
C PRO A 583 2.13 -18.52 -0.20
N VAL A 584 2.02 -17.60 -1.16
CA VAL A 584 2.33 -17.82 -2.57
C VAL A 584 3.26 -16.70 -3.04
N LEU A 585 4.48 -17.05 -3.43
CA LEU A 585 5.42 -16.13 -4.06
C LEU A 585 5.12 -16.05 -5.58
N PRO A 586 5.06 -14.84 -6.17
CA PRO A 586 4.93 -14.72 -7.61
C PRO A 586 6.14 -15.32 -8.35
N GLU A 587 5.95 -15.77 -9.59
CA GLU A 587 7.04 -16.34 -10.40
C GLU A 587 8.25 -15.40 -10.49
N GLY A 588 9.44 -15.92 -10.18
CA GLY A 588 10.69 -15.16 -10.20
C GLY A 588 11.00 -14.33 -8.93
N TYR A 589 10.13 -14.36 -7.91
CA TYR A 589 10.39 -13.74 -6.60
C TYR A 589 10.94 -14.76 -5.58
N LEU A 590 11.82 -14.27 -4.71
CA LEU A 590 12.29 -14.98 -3.52
C LEU A 590 11.67 -14.41 -2.25
N GLY A 591 11.60 -15.23 -1.21
CA GLY A 591 11.29 -14.80 0.16
C GLY A 591 12.40 -13.93 0.75
N PHE A 592 12.22 -13.45 1.98
CA PHE A 592 13.16 -12.55 2.64
C PHE A 592 14.57 -13.16 2.79
N GLN A 593 15.59 -12.45 2.30
CA GLN A 593 17.01 -12.80 2.47
C GLN A 593 17.76 -11.60 3.04
N GLY A 594 17.79 -11.48 4.36
CA GLY A 594 18.43 -10.36 5.04
C GLY A 594 18.37 -10.49 6.56
N LYS A 595 18.64 -9.39 7.24
CA LYS A 595 18.53 -9.27 8.69
C LYS A 595 17.50 -8.19 9.04
N VAL A 596 16.67 -8.46 10.06
CA VAL A 596 15.78 -7.45 10.64
C VAL A 596 16.12 -7.27 12.11
N SER A 597 16.24 -6.03 12.55
CA SER A 597 16.49 -5.68 13.95
C SER A 597 15.60 -4.51 14.37
N ALA A 598 15.04 -4.59 15.57
CA ALA A 598 14.37 -3.46 16.20
C ALA A 598 15.40 -2.41 16.65
N ASP A 599 15.02 -1.13 16.56
CA ASP A 599 15.87 -0.03 16.99
C ASP A 599 15.99 0.00 18.53
N ALA A 600 17.13 0.46 19.05
CA ALA A 600 17.41 0.46 20.50
C ALA A 600 16.43 1.34 21.31
N ASP A 601 15.82 2.34 20.67
CA ASP A 601 14.83 3.24 21.25
C ASP A 601 13.39 2.69 21.18
N GLN A 602 13.20 1.48 20.63
CA GLN A 602 11.91 0.84 20.39
C GLN A 602 10.96 1.64 19.46
N GLY A 603 11.43 2.72 18.84
CA GLY A 603 10.62 3.60 18.00
C GLY A 603 10.54 3.17 16.54
N GLY A 604 11.13 2.02 16.19
CA GLY A 604 11.27 1.58 14.82
C GLY A 604 12.03 0.27 14.66
N PHE A 605 12.27 -0.09 13.41
CA PHE A 605 13.11 -1.22 13.04
C PHE A 605 13.83 -0.97 11.72
N THR A 606 14.93 -1.70 11.54
CA THR A 606 15.78 -1.64 10.35
C THR A 606 15.82 -3.01 9.68
N ILE A 607 15.62 -3.03 8.36
CA ILE A 607 15.76 -4.19 7.48
C ILE A 607 17.04 -4.00 6.67
N GLU A 608 17.97 -4.94 6.74
CA GLU A 608 19.22 -4.93 5.99
C GLU A 608 19.27 -6.09 5.00
N MET A 609 19.54 -5.78 3.74
CA MET A 609 19.69 -6.77 2.67
C MET A 609 20.97 -6.51 1.88
N ASP A 610 21.79 -7.55 1.78
CA ASP A 610 23.07 -7.52 1.07
C ASP A 610 23.00 -8.28 -0.26
N LYS A 611 23.70 -7.77 -1.29
CA LYS A 611 23.88 -8.42 -2.60
C LYS A 611 22.56 -8.83 -3.28
N ILE A 612 21.67 -7.87 -3.46
CA ILE A 612 20.36 -8.10 -4.07
C ILE A 612 20.54 -8.46 -5.54
N SER A 613 20.30 -9.73 -5.89
CA SER A 613 20.47 -10.27 -7.26
C SER A 613 19.17 -10.75 -7.89
N ARG A 614 18.11 -10.94 -7.10
CA ARG A 614 16.79 -11.39 -7.52
C ARG A 614 15.72 -10.50 -6.90
N ARG A 615 14.49 -10.62 -7.40
CA ARG A 615 13.33 -9.92 -6.85
C ARG A 615 12.92 -10.57 -5.52
N HIS A 616 12.56 -9.77 -4.53
CA HIS A 616 12.13 -10.25 -3.21
C HIS A 616 10.73 -9.74 -2.88
N ASP A 617 9.91 -10.58 -2.26
CA ASP A 617 8.57 -10.21 -1.77
C ASP A 617 8.34 -10.83 -0.40
N PHE A 618 8.21 -9.99 0.62
CA PHE A 618 8.05 -10.43 1.99
C PHE A 618 7.22 -9.44 2.81
N THR A 619 6.59 -9.93 3.87
CA THR A 619 5.85 -9.12 4.82
C THR A 619 6.61 -9.04 6.13
N VAL A 620 6.73 -7.84 6.67
CA VAL A 620 7.26 -7.61 8.01
C VAL A 620 6.08 -7.41 8.95
N GLU A 621 5.98 -8.27 9.96
CA GLU A 621 5.04 -8.14 11.04
C GLU A 621 5.79 -7.54 12.25
N PHE A 622 5.19 -6.54 12.90
CA PHE A 622 5.76 -5.89 14.08
C PHE A 622 4.70 -5.73 15.17
N ILE A 623 5.13 -5.80 16.43
CA ILE A 623 4.25 -5.90 17.60
C ILE A 623 4.56 -4.77 18.58
N ASP A 624 3.53 -4.01 18.94
CA ASP A 624 3.64 -2.95 19.96
C ASP A 624 3.63 -3.51 21.40
N GLU A 625 3.80 -2.63 22.40
CA GLU A 625 3.76 -3.03 23.81
C GLU A 625 2.42 -3.63 24.26
N ASP A 626 1.31 -3.29 23.59
CA ASP A 626 -0.04 -3.81 23.85
C ASP A 626 -0.31 -5.12 23.08
N ASN A 627 0.72 -5.73 22.47
CA ASN A 627 0.67 -6.96 21.66
C ASN A 627 -0.19 -6.85 20.38
N ILE A 628 -0.40 -5.63 19.89
CA ILE A 628 -1.14 -5.35 18.65
C ILE A 628 -0.17 -5.49 17.48
N ARG A 629 -0.58 -6.27 16.48
CA ARG A 629 0.25 -6.57 15.30
C ARG A 629 0.02 -5.56 14.19
N GLY A 630 1.08 -4.91 13.74
CA GLY A 630 1.16 -4.21 12.46
C GLY A 630 1.78 -5.11 11.40
N ARG A 631 1.39 -4.93 10.14
CA ARG A 631 1.98 -5.66 8.99
C ARG A 631 2.34 -4.68 7.89
N ARG A 632 3.47 -4.92 7.22
CA ARG A 632 3.90 -4.15 6.05
C ARG A 632 4.54 -5.03 5.01
N ARG A 633 4.10 -4.95 3.76
CA ARG A 633 4.68 -5.73 2.65
C ARG A 633 5.74 -4.93 1.92
N PHE A 634 6.88 -5.56 1.64
CA PHE A 634 7.97 -4.98 0.85
C PHE A 634 8.23 -5.82 -0.39
N LYS A 635 8.25 -5.15 -1.55
CA LYS A 635 8.61 -5.72 -2.85
C LYS A 635 9.88 -5.06 -3.33
N ILE A 636 10.96 -5.83 -3.44
CA ILE A 636 12.24 -5.32 -3.90
C ILE A 636 12.46 -5.81 -5.32
N LEU A 637 12.56 -4.88 -6.25
CA LEU A 637 12.81 -5.15 -7.66
C LEU A 637 14.29 -4.93 -7.94
N SER A 638 14.99 -6.01 -8.32
CA SER A 638 16.34 -5.92 -8.88
C SER A 638 16.24 -5.52 -10.35
N ILE A 639 16.65 -4.29 -10.67
CA ILE A 639 16.72 -3.80 -12.05
C ILE A 639 18.10 -4.13 -12.64
N LEU A 640 18.09 -4.70 -13.84
CA LEU A 640 19.30 -4.90 -14.64
C LEU A 640 19.48 -3.68 -15.53
N ASP A 641 20.71 -3.20 -15.61
CA ASP A 641 21.14 -2.19 -16.59
C ASP A 641 20.92 -2.69 -18.03
N GLY A 642 20.11 -1.96 -18.79
CA GLY A 642 19.72 -2.32 -20.14
C GLY A 642 20.82 -2.03 -21.16
N GLU A 643 20.77 -2.71 -22.32
CA GLU A 643 21.62 -2.32 -23.45
C GLU A 643 21.17 -0.95 -23.99
N PRO A 644 22.08 -0.14 -24.57
CA PRO A 644 21.72 1.14 -25.14
C PRO A 644 20.70 0.98 -26.27
N GLN A 645 19.65 1.79 -26.24
CA GLN A 645 18.59 1.78 -27.22
C GLN A 645 18.95 2.68 -28.40
N VAL A 646 19.12 2.08 -29.57
CA VAL A 646 19.43 2.80 -30.82
C VAL A 646 18.22 2.71 -31.74
N SER A 647 17.65 3.84 -32.16
CA SER A 647 16.53 3.86 -33.10
C SER A 647 16.95 3.39 -34.50
N ASN A 648 15.97 3.17 -35.38
CA ASN A 648 16.25 2.99 -36.81
C ASN A 648 17.07 4.16 -37.33
N LEU A 649 18.08 3.85 -38.15
CA LEU A 649 18.88 4.85 -38.85
C LEU A 649 18.20 5.19 -40.18
N SER A 650 18.07 6.48 -40.49
CA SER A 650 17.62 6.96 -41.81
C SER A 650 18.33 8.24 -42.21
N VAL A 651 18.37 8.54 -43.51
CA VAL A 651 18.89 9.82 -44.01
C VAL A 651 17.87 10.92 -43.74
N HIS A 652 18.31 12.04 -43.17
CA HIS A 652 17.43 13.12 -42.75
C HIS A 652 17.29 14.22 -43.82
N GLY A 653 16.07 14.72 -44.06
CA GLY A 653 15.82 15.94 -44.84
C GLY A 653 16.06 15.86 -46.36
N VAL A 654 16.58 14.74 -46.88
CA VAL A 654 16.85 14.54 -48.32
C VAL A 654 16.42 13.15 -48.79
N LEU A 655 15.86 13.09 -50.00
CA LEU A 655 15.59 11.85 -50.70
C LEU A 655 16.70 11.62 -51.73
N LEU A 656 17.72 10.85 -51.33
CA LEU A 656 18.80 10.47 -52.25
C LEU A 656 18.28 9.49 -53.31
N ARG A 657 18.74 9.67 -54.55
CA ARG A 657 18.35 8.76 -55.63
C ARG A 657 19.04 7.40 -55.47
N LYS A 658 18.35 6.35 -55.91
CA LYS A 658 18.88 4.98 -55.97
C LYS A 658 19.32 4.65 -57.37
N ALA A 659 20.34 3.80 -57.49
CA ALA A 659 20.80 3.33 -58.78
C ALA A 659 19.76 2.40 -59.45
N LYS A 660 19.46 2.62 -60.73
CA LYS A 660 18.55 1.77 -61.51
C LYS A 660 19.34 0.70 -62.29
N PHE A 661 19.49 -0.50 -61.73
CA PHE A 661 20.13 -1.65 -62.39
C PHE A 661 19.12 -2.72 -62.83
N ARG A 662 19.46 -3.54 -63.84
CA ARG A 662 18.77 -4.82 -64.09
C ARG A 662 19.47 -5.90 -63.31
N ALA A 663 18.72 -6.63 -62.49
CA ALA A 663 19.22 -7.85 -61.88
C ALA A 663 19.71 -8.79 -63.02
N PRO A 664 21.00 -9.19 -63.07
CA PRO A 664 21.41 -10.31 -63.92
C PRO A 664 20.51 -11.52 -63.63
N GLU A 665 19.99 -12.14 -64.69
CA GLU A 665 19.35 -13.45 -64.58
C GLU A 665 20.34 -14.41 -63.92
N PRO A 666 19.91 -15.25 -62.96
CA PRO A 666 20.80 -16.20 -62.31
C PRO A 666 21.28 -17.22 -63.34
N ALA A 667 22.41 -16.96 -63.98
CA ALA A 667 23.13 -17.98 -64.73
C ALA A 667 23.64 -19.00 -63.70
N ALA A 668 23.13 -20.23 -63.83
CA ALA A 668 23.50 -21.34 -62.98
C ALA A 668 25.00 -21.63 -63.07
N LYS A 669 25.77 -21.09 -62.12
CA LYS A 669 27.01 -21.62 -61.49
C LYS A 669 27.95 -20.54 -60.92
N ASP A 670 27.74 -19.26 -61.22
CA ASP A 670 28.65 -18.16 -60.81
C ASP A 670 27.99 -17.05 -59.97
N ALA A 671 26.82 -17.30 -59.39
CA ALA A 671 26.09 -16.29 -58.63
C ALA A 671 26.79 -15.96 -57.30
N GLY A 672 27.29 -14.73 -57.20
CA GLY A 672 27.53 -14.07 -55.91
C GLY A 672 26.28 -14.11 -55.03
N ASN A 673 26.47 -13.87 -53.72
CA ASN A 673 25.43 -13.96 -52.72
C ASN A 673 24.20 -13.10 -53.11
N PRO A 674 22.96 -13.64 -53.20
CA PRO A 674 21.79 -12.87 -53.64
C PRO A 674 21.48 -11.65 -52.74
N ARG A 675 21.97 -11.64 -51.49
CA ARG A 675 21.90 -10.47 -50.58
C ARG A 675 22.75 -9.29 -51.05
N ASP A 676 23.97 -9.51 -51.51
CA ASP A 676 24.86 -8.44 -51.97
C ASP A 676 24.27 -7.69 -53.18
N GLN A 677 23.52 -8.42 -54.01
CA GLN A 677 22.87 -7.85 -55.18
C GLN A 677 21.65 -7.01 -54.79
N ALA A 678 20.85 -7.47 -53.82
CA ALA A 678 19.76 -6.68 -53.25
C ALA A 678 20.28 -5.40 -52.58
N ASP A 679 21.37 -5.51 -51.81
CA ASP A 679 22.01 -4.39 -51.11
C ASP A 679 22.47 -3.28 -52.07
N LEU A 680 23.07 -3.67 -53.21
CA LEU A 680 23.55 -2.74 -54.24
C LEU A 680 22.41 -2.11 -55.06
N THR A 681 21.35 -2.87 -55.38
CA THR A 681 20.17 -2.32 -56.08
C THR A 681 19.35 -1.35 -55.21
N GLY A 682 19.43 -1.51 -53.88
CA GLY A 682 18.76 -0.63 -52.92
C GLY A 682 19.60 0.57 -52.47
N ALA A 683 20.85 0.68 -52.90
CA ALA A 683 21.82 1.66 -52.39
C ALA A 683 21.61 3.07 -52.96
N PHE A 684 21.85 4.07 -52.12
CA PHE A 684 21.74 5.50 -52.47
C PHE A 684 23.01 6.01 -53.17
N LEU A 685 22.87 6.85 -54.18
CA LEU A 685 24.00 7.46 -54.88
C LEU A 685 24.56 8.64 -54.08
N ILE A 686 25.88 8.66 -53.89
CA ILE A 686 26.60 9.75 -53.23
C ILE A 686 27.94 10.06 -53.91
N THR A 687 28.48 11.25 -53.69
CA THR A 687 29.85 11.63 -54.13
C THR A 687 30.89 11.30 -53.06
N PRO A 688 32.19 11.19 -53.40
CA PRO A 688 33.26 10.97 -52.42
C PRO A 688 33.47 12.13 -51.43
N VAL A 689 32.76 13.25 -51.61
CA VAL A 689 32.83 14.43 -50.74
C VAL A 689 31.51 14.70 -50.00
N ALA A 690 30.54 13.79 -50.11
CA ALA A 690 29.21 13.94 -49.54
C ALA A 690 29.24 14.08 -48.01
N ARG A 691 28.32 14.90 -47.48
CA ARG A 691 28.04 15.04 -46.05
C ARG A 691 26.62 14.57 -45.78
N ILE A 692 26.48 13.37 -45.24
CA ILE A 692 25.21 12.66 -45.14
C ILE A 692 24.56 12.95 -43.78
N PRO A 693 23.45 13.70 -43.71
CA PRO A 693 22.73 13.93 -42.48
C PRO A 693 21.94 12.67 -42.09
N PHE A 694 22.06 12.24 -40.84
CA PHE A 694 21.35 11.07 -40.32
C PHE A 694 20.32 11.47 -39.25
N GLU A 695 19.23 10.72 -39.19
CA GLU A 695 18.23 10.76 -38.12
C GLU A 695 18.31 9.44 -37.36
N CYS A 696 18.71 9.53 -36.11
CA CYS A 696 18.82 8.42 -35.17
C CYS A 696 18.80 8.98 -33.75
N ILE A 697 18.09 8.33 -32.85
CA ILE A 697 18.04 8.66 -31.44
C ILE A 697 18.69 7.52 -30.67
N VAL A 698 19.68 7.85 -29.86
CA VAL A 698 20.38 6.92 -28.97
C VAL A 698 20.00 7.26 -27.54
N LYS A 699 19.45 6.28 -26.81
CA LYS A 699 19.08 6.42 -25.39
C LYS A 699 19.76 5.37 -24.53
N ASP A 700 20.07 5.74 -23.31
CA ASP A 700 20.64 4.85 -22.30
C ASP A 700 20.18 5.26 -20.90
N ASP A 701 20.04 4.27 -20.01
CA ASP A 701 19.49 4.49 -18.67
C ASP A 701 20.48 5.22 -17.75
N TYR A 702 21.79 4.97 -17.90
CA TYR A 702 22.81 5.36 -16.92
C TYR A 702 24.08 6.01 -17.51
N GLY A 703 24.32 5.90 -18.82
CA GLY A 703 25.33 6.67 -19.52
C GLY A 703 25.90 6.04 -20.78
N LEU A 704 26.16 6.87 -21.80
CA LEU A 704 26.76 6.44 -23.08
C LEU A 704 28.26 6.72 -23.14
N VAL A 705 29.14 5.73 -23.17
CA VAL A 705 30.60 5.96 -23.32
C VAL A 705 30.95 6.42 -24.72
N LYS A 706 30.35 5.80 -25.74
CA LYS A 706 30.77 5.94 -27.13
C LYS A 706 29.55 5.97 -28.04
N VAL A 707 29.46 6.96 -28.93
CA VAL A 707 28.45 7.03 -29.99
C VAL A 707 29.12 7.47 -31.28
N GLY A 708 28.80 6.80 -32.38
CA GLY A 708 29.43 7.08 -33.67
C GLY A 708 29.00 6.12 -34.77
N TYR A 709 29.73 6.18 -35.86
CA TYR A 709 29.43 5.49 -37.10
C TYR A 709 30.36 4.31 -37.31
N GLN A 710 29.79 3.12 -37.36
CA GLN A 710 30.49 1.98 -37.92
C GLN A 710 30.28 1.99 -39.43
N HIS A 711 31.38 2.03 -40.17
CA HIS A 711 31.36 2.06 -41.63
C HIS A 711 32.18 0.91 -42.19
N ARG A 712 31.82 0.49 -43.40
CA ARG A 712 32.62 -0.45 -44.18
C ARG A 712 32.49 -0.15 -45.66
N TYR A 713 33.57 -0.25 -46.41
CA TYR A 713 33.53 0.00 -47.84
C TYR A 713 34.32 -1.00 -48.65
N ARG A 714 33.90 -1.23 -49.90
CA ARG A 714 34.64 -2.01 -50.89
C ARG A 714 34.56 -1.36 -52.27
N LYS A 715 35.57 -1.57 -53.10
CA LYS A 715 35.53 -1.17 -54.52
C LYS A 715 34.49 -2.04 -55.25
N VAL A 716 33.63 -1.42 -56.06
CA VAL A 716 32.63 -2.10 -56.89
C VAL A 716 32.72 -1.59 -58.32
N ASP A 717 32.16 -2.34 -59.26
CA ASP A 717 32.13 -1.94 -60.66
C ASP A 717 30.71 -2.06 -61.22
N PHE A 718 30.20 -0.94 -61.72
CA PHE A 718 28.93 -0.86 -62.42
C PHE A 718 28.90 0.31 -63.39
N GLU A 719 28.04 0.18 -64.40
CA GLU A 719 27.73 1.26 -65.32
C GLU A 719 26.38 1.88 -64.94
N LEU A 720 26.30 3.21 -64.87
CA LEU A 720 25.03 3.92 -64.63
C LEU A 720 24.36 4.39 -65.93
N ILE A 721 25.12 4.48 -67.02
CA ILE A 721 24.70 5.04 -68.30
C ILE A 721 24.79 3.94 -69.37
N ALA A 722 23.65 3.54 -69.93
CA ALA A 722 23.62 2.56 -71.01
C ALA A 722 24.10 3.21 -72.31
N THR A 723 25.35 2.94 -72.70
CA THR A 723 25.87 3.35 -74.01
C THR A 723 25.26 2.44 -75.10
N GLY A 724 24.01 2.70 -75.48
CA GLY A 724 23.38 2.10 -76.66
C GLY A 724 21.94 1.63 -76.46
N GLY A 725 20.99 2.41 -76.97
CA GLY A 725 19.60 2.02 -77.22
C GLY A 725 18.76 1.73 -75.96
N ALA A 726 17.58 2.35 -75.88
CA ALA A 726 16.65 2.34 -74.75
C ALA A 726 16.09 0.97 -74.27
N LYS A 727 16.73 -0.17 -74.56
CA LYS A 727 16.25 -1.52 -74.22
C LYS A 727 17.24 -2.43 -73.45
N LYS A 728 18.45 -1.99 -73.10
CA LYS A 728 19.38 -2.78 -72.24
C LYS A 728 19.83 -1.98 -71.02
N LEU A 729 19.42 -2.45 -69.85
CA LEU A 729 19.91 -1.98 -68.55
C LEU A 729 21.36 -2.49 -68.30
N PRO A 730 22.22 -1.69 -67.65
CA PRO A 730 23.63 -2.00 -67.41
C PRO A 730 23.83 -3.20 -66.45
N ARG A 731 24.99 -3.86 -66.53
CA ARG A 731 25.37 -5.04 -65.74
C ARG A 731 26.33 -4.68 -64.60
N LEU A 732 26.09 -5.24 -63.41
CA LEU A 732 26.99 -5.18 -62.27
C LEU A 732 28.06 -6.26 -62.42
N GLU A 733 29.35 -5.90 -62.45
CA GLU A 733 30.45 -6.87 -62.31
C GLU A 733 31.07 -6.72 -60.91
N VAL A 734 30.86 -7.72 -60.04
CA VAL A 734 31.58 -7.78 -58.76
C VAL A 734 32.95 -8.41 -59.04
N ASP A 735 34.03 -7.76 -58.57
CA ASP A 735 35.42 -8.15 -58.79
C ASP A 735 35.63 -9.67 -58.66
N LYS A 736 35.95 -10.32 -59.79
CA LYS A 736 36.05 -11.78 -59.95
C LYS A 736 37.21 -12.38 -59.14
N ASN A 737 38.10 -11.57 -58.56
CA ASN A 737 39.23 -12.02 -57.76
C ASN A 737 38.84 -12.57 -56.37
N VAL A 738 37.76 -12.08 -55.76
CA VAL A 738 37.26 -12.54 -54.45
C VAL A 738 36.68 -13.97 -54.51
N VAL A 739 36.13 -14.36 -55.66
CA VAL A 739 35.50 -15.67 -55.88
C VAL A 739 36.52 -16.82 -55.89
N ARG A 740 37.77 -16.58 -56.31
CA ARG A 740 38.85 -17.60 -56.34
C ARG A 740 39.47 -17.90 -54.98
N TYR A 741 39.44 -16.96 -54.02
CA TYR A 741 39.89 -17.23 -52.64
C TYR A 741 38.90 -18.13 -51.88
N ARG A 742 37.59 -18.01 -52.19
CA ARG A 742 36.54 -18.86 -51.61
C ARG A 742 36.69 -20.34 -51.96
N SER A 743 37.05 -20.68 -53.19
CA SER A 743 37.28 -22.08 -53.58
C SER A 743 38.51 -22.68 -52.89
N GLY A 744 39.54 -21.88 -52.60
CA GLY A 744 40.73 -22.31 -51.85
C GLY A 744 40.46 -22.61 -50.36
N LEU A 745 39.61 -21.81 -49.71
CA LEU A 745 39.22 -22.02 -48.30
C LEU A 745 38.30 -23.24 -48.11
N VAL A 746 37.37 -23.47 -49.05
CA VAL A 746 36.50 -24.65 -49.07
C VAL A 746 37.31 -25.95 -49.25
N LEU A 747 38.37 -25.91 -50.05
CA LEU A 747 39.31 -27.04 -50.19
C LEU A 747 40.11 -27.32 -48.90
N SER A 748 40.41 -26.31 -48.08
CA SER A 748 41.07 -26.53 -46.78
C SER A 748 40.13 -27.15 -45.74
N ASN A 749 38.84 -26.80 -45.76
CA ASN A 749 37.84 -27.36 -44.84
C ASN A 749 37.40 -28.78 -45.19
N LEU A 750 37.55 -29.22 -46.45
CA LEU A 750 37.38 -30.62 -46.84
C LEU A 750 38.39 -31.55 -46.14
N GLN A 751 39.50 -31.02 -45.63
CA GLN A 751 40.44 -31.79 -44.80
C GLN A 751 39.87 -32.10 -43.40
N PHE A 752 38.74 -31.54 -42.98
CA PHE A 752 38.10 -31.79 -41.69
C PHE A 752 36.71 -32.44 -41.80
N TRP A 753 36.48 -33.19 -42.88
CA TRP A 753 35.24 -33.97 -43.08
C TRP A 753 35.07 -35.08 -42.01
N PRO A 754 33.83 -35.52 -41.69
CA PRO A 754 33.55 -36.47 -40.60
C PRO A 754 34.15 -37.89 -40.75
N GLY A 755 34.97 -38.13 -41.78
CA GLY A 755 35.74 -39.35 -42.02
C GLY A 755 37.25 -39.19 -41.85
N ASN A 756 37.77 -38.01 -41.46
CA ASN A 756 39.20 -37.81 -41.19
C ASN A 756 39.51 -38.04 -39.69
N PRO A 757 40.41 -38.97 -39.31
CA PRO A 757 40.73 -39.31 -37.92
C PRO A 757 41.22 -38.14 -37.03
N ILE A 758 41.65 -37.02 -37.62
CA ILE A 758 42.08 -35.81 -36.88
C ILE A 758 40.89 -35.05 -36.25
N SER A 759 39.68 -35.21 -36.80
CA SER A 759 38.47 -34.45 -36.39
C SER A 759 37.90 -34.83 -35.02
N TRP A 760 38.22 -36.02 -34.50
CA TRP A 760 37.64 -36.55 -33.26
C TRP A 760 38.13 -35.89 -31.97
N HIS A 761 39.32 -35.26 -31.97
CA HIS A 761 39.88 -34.64 -30.76
C HIS A 761 39.67 -33.12 -30.68
N PHE A 762 39.22 -32.48 -31.76
CA PHE A 762 39.13 -31.02 -31.85
C PHE A 762 37.77 -30.50 -32.36
N GLY A 763 36.84 -31.37 -32.77
CA GLY A 763 35.62 -31.00 -33.51
C GLY A 763 34.74 -29.91 -32.88
N ASN A 764 34.51 -29.94 -31.56
CA ASN A 764 33.58 -28.98 -30.93
C ASN A 764 34.23 -27.62 -30.58
N TYR A 765 35.54 -27.60 -30.28
CA TYR A 765 36.27 -26.37 -29.96
C TYR A 765 36.76 -25.64 -31.23
N HIS A 766 37.11 -26.39 -32.28
CA HIS A 766 37.48 -25.80 -33.57
C HIS A 766 36.26 -25.17 -34.26
N VAL A 767 35.08 -25.79 -34.28
CA VAL A 767 33.92 -25.23 -35.03
C VAL A 767 33.42 -23.89 -34.47
N ALA A 768 33.48 -23.66 -33.15
CA ALA A 768 33.07 -22.38 -32.55
C ALA A 768 34.14 -21.28 -32.66
N ILE A 769 35.42 -21.61 -32.43
CA ILE A 769 36.52 -20.65 -32.57
C ILE A 769 36.77 -20.33 -34.05
N THR A 770 36.64 -21.33 -34.92
CA THR A 770 36.73 -21.13 -36.36
C THR A 770 35.47 -20.54 -36.95
N SER A 771 34.27 -20.56 -36.35
CA SER A 771 33.12 -19.87 -36.97
C SER A 771 33.27 -18.36 -36.92
N ASP A 772 33.73 -17.80 -35.79
CA ASP A 772 33.93 -16.36 -35.65
C ASP A 772 35.18 -15.90 -36.39
N ILE A 773 36.28 -16.67 -36.30
CA ILE A 773 37.51 -16.38 -37.07
C ILE A 773 37.30 -16.65 -38.56
N LEU A 774 36.52 -17.66 -38.98
CA LEU A 774 36.12 -17.82 -40.39
C LEU A 774 35.16 -16.73 -40.80
N GLN A 775 34.23 -16.26 -39.98
CA GLN A 775 33.37 -15.15 -40.38
C GLN A 775 34.18 -13.86 -40.53
N GLU A 776 35.13 -13.61 -39.63
CA GLU A 776 36.06 -12.48 -39.71
C GLU A 776 36.98 -12.60 -40.93
N HIS A 777 37.56 -13.78 -41.19
CA HIS A 777 38.38 -14.03 -42.38
C HIS A 777 37.54 -14.14 -43.67
N LEU A 778 36.27 -14.57 -43.62
CA LEU A 778 35.32 -14.56 -44.75
C LEU A 778 34.88 -13.11 -45.03
N ARG A 779 34.78 -12.25 -44.02
CA ARG A 779 34.54 -10.80 -44.16
C ARG A 779 35.75 -10.09 -44.74
N GLN A 780 36.96 -10.37 -44.24
CA GLN A 780 38.21 -9.89 -44.84
C GLN A 780 38.40 -10.42 -46.27
N SER A 781 37.96 -11.65 -46.56
CA SER A 781 37.99 -12.21 -47.92
C SER A 781 36.99 -11.54 -48.88
N GLN A 782 35.98 -10.82 -48.37
CA GLN A 782 35.01 -10.07 -49.19
C GLN A 782 35.49 -8.67 -49.61
N GLY A 783 36.67 -8.24 -49.17
CA GLY A 783 37.30 -6.98 -49.57
C GLY A 783 36.67 -5.71 -48.95
N PHE A 784 35.92 -5.85 -47.86
CA PHE A 784 35.43 -4.69 -47.10
C PHE A 784 36.50 -4.21 -46.11
N GLU A 785 36.86 -2.94 -46.19
CA GLU A 785 37.65 -2.26 -45.16
C GLU A 785 36.67 -1.71 -44.10
N ASP A 786 36.72 -2.29 -42.90
CA ASP A 786 35.88 -1.90 -41.77
C ASP A 786 36.55 -0.78 -40.95
N GLY A 787 35.77 0.20 -40.52
CA GLY A 787 36.23 1.31 -39.70
C GLY A 787 35.16 1.83 -38.75
N TYR A 788 35.60 2.67 -37.82
CA TYR A 788 34.73 3.36 -36.88
C TYR A 788 35.08 4.85 -36.86
N ALA A 789 34.08 5.71 -36.94
CA ALA A 789 34.22 7.16 -36.81
C ALA A 789 33.38 7.64 -35.62
N ASP A 790 33.97 8.43 -34.72
CA ASP A 790 33.23 9.03 -33.61
C ASP A 790 32.24 10.10 -34.13
N ALA A 791 31.07 10.21 -33.50
CA ALA A 791 30.15 11.32 -33.77
C ALA A 791 30.75 12.62 -33.20
N VAL A 792 30.88 13.65 -34.03
CA VAL A 792 31.64 14.86 -33.68
C VAL A 792 30.89 15.68 -32.64
N GLU A 793 29.57 15.83 -32.79
CA GLU A 793 28.72 16.55 -31.84
C GLU A 793 28.56 15.79 -30.53
N PHE A 794 28.65 14.45 -30.55
CA PHE A 794 28.69 13.67 -29.31
C PHE A 794 29.96 13.97 -28.49
N GLN A 795 31.12 14.10 -29.14
CA GLN A 795 32.36 14.48 -28.46
C GLN A 795 32.29 15.90 -27.88
N LYS A 796 31.65 16.83 -28.59
CA LYS A 796 31.38 18.18 -28.06
C LYS A 796 30.43 18.14 -26.86
N ASP A 797 29.37 17.32 -26.93
CA ASP A 797 28.45 17.13 -25.80
C ASP A 797 29.17 16.56 -24.57
N LEU A 798 30.12 15.64 -24.76
CA LEU A 798 30.99 15.19 -23.67
C LEU A 798 31.84 16.34 -23.12
N GLN A 799 32.50 17.13 -23.97
CA GLN A 799 33.29 18.28 -23.50
C GLN A 799 32.46 19.30 -22.72
N ASN A 800 31.28 19.68 -23.22
CA ASN A 800 30.35 20.56 -22.53
C ASN A 800 29.96 20.04 -21.14
N ARG A 801 29.79 18.72 -20.99
CA ARG A 801 29.50 18.09 -19.69
C ARG A 801 30.71 18.05 -18.75
N VAL A 802 31.93 17.99 -19.27
CA VAL A 802 33.15 18.19 -18.46
C VAL A 802 33.15 19.62 -17.92
N GLU A 803 32.90 20.61 -18.78
CA GLU A 803 32.90 22.03 -18.40
C GLU A 803 31.81 22.37 -17.37
N ASN A 804 30.64 21.74 -17.49
CA ASN A 804 29.53 21.87 -16.53
C ASN A 804 29.76 21.09 -15.21
N GLY A 805 30.89 20.39 -15.05
CA GLY A 805 31.21 19.63 -13.84
C GLY A 805 30.35 18.36 -13.65
N GLU A 806 29.70 17.86 -14.70
CA GLU A 806 28.92 16.63 -14.63
C GLU A 806 29.80 15.38 -14.61
N MET A 807 30.99 15.44 -15.22
CA MET A 807 31.98 14.36 -15.18
C MET A 807 33.06 14.63 -14.12
N ILE A 808 33.55 13.55 -13.50
CA ILE A 808 34.50 13.61 -12.40
C ILE A 808 35.88 13.09 -12.81
N THR A 809 36.91 13.61 -12.15
CA THR A 809 38.27 13.05 -12.21
C THR A 809 38.43 11.90 -11.24
N LEU A 810 39.47 11.08 -11.42
CA LEU A 810 39.76 9.93 -10.55
C LEU A 810 40.04 10.37 -9.10
N ASP A 811 40.69 11.53 -8.91
CA ASP A 811 40.99 12.10 -7.59
C ASP A 811 39.73 12.56 -6.84
N GLN A 812 38.69 12.95 -7.58
CA GLN A 812 37.41 13.40 -7.02
C GLN A 812 36.46 12.23 -6.66
N LEU A 813 36.76 11.02 -7.12
CA LEU A 813 35.87 9.87 -7.02
C LEU A 813 35.45 9.58 -5.57
N GLN A 814 36.39 9.47 -4.63
CA GLN A 814 36.04 9.13 -3.24
C GLN A 814 35.09 10.15 -2.59
N LYS A 815 35.27 11.44 -2.87
CA LYS A 815 34.36 12.50 -2.38
C LYS A 815 32.99 12.43 -3.07
N ALA A 816 32.96 12.00 -4.33
CA ALA A 816 31.74 11.92 -5.12
C ALA A 816 30.84 10.74 -4.71
N LEU A 817 31.41 9.60 -4.28
CA LEU A 817 30.66 8.39 -3.89
C LEU A 817 29.65 8.60 -2.74
N THR A 818 29.84 9.64 -1.91
CA THR A 818 28.96 9.99 -0.80
C THR A 818 28.12 11.26 -1.05
N ALA A 819 28.30 11.91 -2.21
CA ALA A 819 27.58 13.14 -2.53
C ALA A 819 26.13 12.83 -2.96
N ARG A 820 25.15 13.67 -2.62
CA ARG A 820 23.77 13.44 -3.07
C ARG A 820 23.66 13.69 -4.58
N ARG A 821 23.52 12.61 -5.37
CA ARG A 821 23.42 12.69 -6.83
C ARG A 821 22.25 11.84 -7.31
N VAL A 822 21.64 12.23 -8.44
CA VAL A 822 20.51 11.53 -9.04
C VAL A 822 20.99 10.93 -10.37
N ALA A 823 20.70 9.65 -10.60
CA ALA A 823 20.93 9.00 -11.87
C ALA A 823 20.11 9.70 -12.97
N ARG A 824 20.73 9.96 -14.12
CA ARG A 824 20.07 10.61 -15.26
C ARG A 824 20.29 9.79 -16.51
N GLY A 825 19.22 9.47 -17.20
CA GLY A 825 19.28 8.88 -18.53
C GLY A 825 19.97 9.80 -19.52
N TRP A 826 20.58 9.20 -20.53
CA TRP A 826 21.25 9.89 -21.63
C TRP A 826 20.43 9.75 -22.88
N GLU A 827 20.23 10.86 -23.58
CA GLU A 827 19.61 10.90 -24.89
C GLU A 827 20.50 11.73 -25.82
N PHE A 828 20.82 11.16 -26.98
CA PHE A 828 21.55 11.83 -28.04
C PHE A 828 20.78 11.68 -29.35
N ASP A 829 20.25 12.80 -29.84
CA ASP A 829 19.55 12.87 -31.11
C ASP A 829 20.46 13.46 -32.20
N PHE A 830 20.72 12.66 -33.23
CA PHE A 830 21.54 13.06 -34.37
C PHE A 830 20.90 14.23 -35.15
N LYS A 831 19.57 14.30 -35.21
CA LYS A 831 18.83 15.33 -35.96
C LYS A 831 18.96 16.69 -35.30
N ASP A 832 18.65 16.78 -34.00
CA ASP A 832 18.70 18.03 -33.25
C ASP A 832 20.12 18.60 -33.18
N ARG A 833 21.12 17.73 -33.08
CA ARG A 833 22.53 18.11 -33.06
C ARG A 833 23.11 18.40 -34.45
N ARG A 834 22.35 18.18 -35.53
CA ARG A 834 22.80 18.33 -36.93
C ARG A 834 24.04 17.47 -37.23
N GLU A 835 24.11 16.29 -36.62
CA GLU A 835 25.19 15.34 -36.80
C GLU A 835 25.12 14.73 -38.21
N ALA A 836 26.26 14.61 -38.87
CA ALA A 836 26.34 14.12 -40.24
C ALA A 836 27.63 13.37 -40.48
N PHE A 837 27.55 12.30 -41.28
CA PHE A 837 28.72 11.56 -41.70
C PHE A 837 29.41 12.26 -42.87
N ASP A 838 30.60 12.80 -42.66
CA ASP A 838 31.39 13.45 -43.69
C ASP A 838 32.33 12.44 -44.37
N VAL A 839 31.99 12.02 -45.60
CA VAL A 839 32.77 11.04 -46.37
C VAL A 839 34.16 11.58 -46.68
N LYS A 840 34.31 12.90 -46.89
CA LYS A 840 35.59 13.53 -47.21
C LYS A 840 36.58 13.45 -46.05
N GLU A 841 36.09 13.67 -44.84
CA GLU A 841 36.92 13.72 -43.62
C GLU A 841 37.20 12.31 -43.08
N VAL A 842 36.19 11.44 -43.05
CA VAL A 842 36.32 10.09 -42.50
C VAL A 842 37.01 9.15 -43.49
N LEU A 843 36.71 9.27 -44.79
CA LEU A 843 37.15 8.33 -45.82
C LEU A 843 37.81 9.03 -47.03
N PRO A 844 38.93 9.75 -46.81
CA PRO A 844 39.62 10.46 -47.89
C PRO A 844 40.15 9.54 -49.00
N ALA A 845 40.38 8.26 -48.68
CA ALA A 845 40.84 7.24 -49.63
C ALA A 845 39.82 6.92 -50.73
N LEU A 846 38.53 7.24 -50.53
CA LEU A 846 37.49 7.02 -51.53
C LEU A 846 37.56 8.02 -52.69
N ARG A 847 38.24 9.15 -52.52
CA ARG A 847 38.41 10.17 -53.57
C ARG A 847 39.65 9.86 -54.41
N ALA A 848 39.53 9.91 -55.73
CA ALA A 848 40.68 9.80 -56.62
C ALA A 848 41.67 10.97 -56.42
N VAL A 849 42.98 10.68 -56.48
CA VAL A 849 44.06 11.67 -56.30
C VAL A 849 44.01 12.77 -57.39
N ASP A 850 43.70 12.38 -58.63
CA ASP A 850 43.46 13.28 -59.76
C ASP A 850 42.23 12.77 -60.55
N PRO A 851 41.02 13.22 -60.19
CA PRO A 851 39.78 12.70 -60.77
C PRO A 851 39.67 12.95 -62.27
N ASP A 852 40.25 14.03 -62.79
CA ASP A 852 40.16 14.43 -64.20
C ASP A 852 41.01 13.55 -65.14
N LYS A 853 42.01 12.84 -64.60
CA LYS A 853 42.91 11.97 -65.37
C LYS A 853 42.65 10.48 -65.17
N ILE A 854 42.35 10.09 -63.93
CA ILE A 854 42.27 8.68 -63.51
C ILE A 854 40.81 8.19 -63.51
N GLY A 855 39.85 9.12 -63.39
CA GLY A 855 38.42 8.84 -63.21
C GLY A 855 38.09 8.33 -61.80
N GLN A 856 36.94 8.72 -61.26
CA GLN A 856 36.52 8.35 -59.91
C GLN A 856 36.02 6.90 -59.84
N MET A 857 36.74 6.04 -59.11
CA MET A 857 36.32 4.64 -58.89
C MET A 857 35.04 4.56 -58.06
N HIS A 858 34.25 3.52 -58.30
CA HIS A 858 33.03 3.27 -57.54
C HIS A 858 33.30 2.48 -56.26
N TYR A 859 32.63 2.87 -55.19
CA TYR A 859 32.70 2.17 -53.91
C TYR A 859 31.31 1.89 -53.36
N HIS A 860 31.15 0.72 -52.75
CA HIS A 860 29.98 0.39 -51.97
C HIS A 860 30.30 0.66 -50.51
N LEU A 861 29.69 1.72 -49.97
CA LEU A 861 29.85 2.18 -48.60
C LEU A 861 28.62 1.79 -47.78
N GLN A 862 28.84 1.19 -46.62
CA GLN A 862 27.79 0.75 -45.72
C GLN A 862 27.99 1.41 -44.36
N ILE A 863 26.97 2.09 -43.84
CA ILE A 863 27.05 2.88 -42.61
C ILE A 863 25.98 2.41 -41.62
N ALA A 864 26.37 2.23 -40.36
CA ALA A 864 25.50 1.91 -39.22
C ALA A 864 25.88 2.82 -38.03
N VAL A 865 24.91 3.11 -37.17
CA VAL A 865 25.18 3.81 -35.90
C VAL A 865 25.42 2.78 -34.81
N GLN A 866 26.45 3.01 -34.02
CA GLN A 866 26.85 2.14 -32.91
C GLN A 866 27.02 2.97 -31.65
N ALA A 867 26.40 2.50 -30.57
CA ALA A 867 26.47 3.10 -29.24
C ALA A 867 26.99 2.09 -28.22
N THR A 868 27.79 2.55 -27.27
CA THR A 868 28.34 1.77 -26.15
C THR A 868 27.98 2.45 -24.85
N ASP A 869 27.41 1.70 -23.91
CA ASP A 869 27.07 2.16 -22.56
C ASP A 869 28.32 2.28 -21.65
N ASN A 870 28.11 2.67 -20.39
CA ASN A 870 29.13 2.71 -19.33
C ASN A 870 29.04 1.53 -18.35
N ASN A 871 28.38 0.42 -18.72
CA ASN A 871 28.19 -0.72 -17.86
C ASN A 871 29.50 -1.51 -17.67
N VAL A 872 30.22 -1.17 -16.60
CA VAL A 872 31.52 -1.80 -16.27
C VAL A 872 31.39 -3.08 -15.44
N GLU A 873 30.21 -3.33 -14.86
CA GLU A 873 29.97 -4.49 -14.00
C GLU A 873 29.66 -5.75 -14.82
N THR A 874 28.59 -5.71 -15.61
CA THR A 874 28.10 -6.86 -16.36
C THR A 874 28.43 -6.79 -17.86
N GLY A 875 28.79 -5.61 -18.37
CA GLY A 875 29.08 -5.40 -19.79
C GLY A 875 30.26 -6.25 -20.32
N PRO A 876 30.17 -6.73 -21.58
CA PRO A 876 31.26 -7.46 -22.23
C PRO A 876 32.49 -6.56 -22.46
N GLY A 877 33.65 -7.19 -22.64
CA GLY A 877 34.88 -6.47 -23.01
C GLY A 877 34.86 -6.06 -24.47
N TYR A 878 35.13 -4.79 -24.79
CA TYR A 878 35.29 -4.29 -26.15
C TYR A 878 36.63 -3.58 -26.33
N ARG A 879 37.13 -3.50 -27.56
CA ARG A 879 38.41 -2.82 -27.85
C ARG A 879 38.19 -1.31 -27.91
N GLY A 880 38.80 -0.57 -27.00
CA GLY A 880 38.74 0.89 -26.94
C GLY A 880 39.59 1.59 -28.01
N PRO A 881 39.46 2.92 -28.14
CA PRO A 881 40.18 3.73 -29.15
C PRO A 881 41.72 3.61 -29.06
N THR A 882 42.24 3.34 -27.86
CA THR A 882 43.68 3.18 -27.58
C THR A 882 44.18 1.74 -27.70
N GLY A 883 43.34 0.81 -28.17
CA GLY A 883 43.65 -0.62 -28.25
C GLY A 883 43.51 -1.38 -26.92
N LYS A 884 43.28 -0.67 -25.80
CA LYS A 884 42.99 -1.27 -24.48
C LYS A 884 41.59 -1.88 -24.46
N THR A 885 41.44 -3.05 -23.84
CA THR A 885 40.13 -3.67 -23.62
C THR A 885 39.37 -2.90 -22.53
N LEU A 886 38.26 -2.29 -22.90
CA LEU A 886 37.32 -1.59 -22.02
C LEU A 886 36.08 -2.47 -21.79
N ARG A 887 35.18 -2.08 -20.89
CA ARG A 887 33.92 -2.80 -20.62
C ARG A 887 32.72 -1.89 -20.87
N GLY A 888 31.70 -2.47 -21.48
CA GLY A 888 30.44 -1.81 -21.81
C GLY A 888 29.69 -2.62 -22.86
N THR A 889 28.36 -2.59 -22.81
CA THR A 889 27.50 -3.21 -23.80
C THR A 889 27.41 -2.32 -25.02
N THR A 890 27.62 -2.91 -26.20
CA THR A 890 27.64 -2.17 -27.45
C THR A 890 26.51 -2.65 -28.35
N LYS A 891 25.67 -1.71 -28.81
CA LYS A 891 24.53 -1.98 -29.68
C LYS A 891 24.63 -1.20 -30.98
N LYS A 892 24.12 -1.79 -32.06
CA LYS A 892 23.95 -1.12 -33.37
C LYS A 892 22.47 -0.87 -33.63
N ASN A 893 22.19 0.06 -34.53
CA ASN A 893 20.84 0.31 -35.00
C ASN A 893 20.19 -0.98 -35.57
N PRO A 894 18.89 -1.21 -35.31
CA PRO A 894 18.25 -2.50 -35.58
C PRO A 894 18.02 -2.78 -37.07
N ASN A 895 17.89 -1.75 -37.90
CA ASN A 895 17.74 -1.90 -39.35
C ASN A 895 19.06 -2.19 -40.11
N GLY A 896 20.17 -2.41 -39.40
CA GLY A 896 21.44 -2.82 -40.00
C GLY A 896 22.17 -1.68 -40.72
N PHE A 897 22.97 -2.00 -41.74
CA PHE A 897 23.70 -0.98 -42.49
C PHE A 897 22.81 -0.32 -43.55
N ILE A 898 22.91 1.00 -43.69
CA ILE A 898 22.41 1.72 -44.86
C ILE A 898 23.48 1.65 -45.96
N ASN A 899 23.05 1.32 -47.17
CA ASN A 899 23.92 1.10 -48.32
C ASN A 899 24.00 2.36 -49.19
N PHE A 900 25.23 2.73 -49.56
CA PHE A 900 25.55 3.85 -50.42
C PHE A 900 26.51 3.43 -51.54
N LEU A 901 26.36 4.05 -52.70
CA LEU A 901 27.25 3.90 -53.85
C LEU A 901 27.94 5.23 -54.11
N VAL A 902 29.25 5.23 -53.92
CA VAL A 902 30.11 6.38 -54.16
C VAL A 902 30.42 6.46 -55.65
N ILE A 903 30.02 7.55 -56.30
CA ILE A 903 30.13 7.80 -57.75
C ILE A 903 30.77 9.16 -58.02
N SER A 904 31.09 9.46 -59.28
CA SER A 904 31.61 10.77 -59.64
C SER A 904 30.53 11.86 -59.62
N GLU A 905 30.95 13.12 -59.50
CA GLU A 905 30.05 14.27 -59.59
C GLU A 905 29.36 14.33 -60.96
N ASN A 906 30.10 14.06 -62.05
CA ASN A 906 29.56 14.07 -63.41
C ASN A 906 28.51 12.99 -63.62
N GLU A 907 28.69 11.79 -63.04
CA GLU A 907 27.71 10.72 -63.10
C GLU A 907 26.43 11.04 -62.34
N LEU A 908 26.56 11.66 -61.15
CA LEU A 908 25.41 12.08 -60.37
C LEU A 908 24.60 13.13 -61.14
N LEU A 909 25.28 14.13 -61.71
CA LEU A 909 24.65 15.15 -62.54
C LEU A 909 24.00 14.56 -63.81
N ALA A 910 24.61 13.55 -64.43
CA ALA A 910 23.99 12.85 -65.56
C ALA A 910 22.70 12.09 -65.15
N GLN A 911 22.62 11.57 -63.93
CA GLN A 911 21.38 10.97 -63.42
C GLN A 911 20.32 12.02 -63.06
N ILE A 912 20.74 13.19 -62.56
CA ILE A 912 19.84 14.33 -62.32
C ILE A 912 19.25 14.82 -63.66
N ALA A 913 20.10 14.96 -64.69
CA ALA A 913 19.69 15.36 -66.03
C ALA A 913 18.58 14.48 -66.63
N LEU A 914 18.65 13.16 -66.47
CA LEU A 914 17.60 12.23 -66.92
C LEU A 914 16.28 12.45 -66.19
N GLU A 915 16.31 12.83 -64.91
CA GLU A 915 15.11 13.16 -64.15
C GLU A 915 14.56 14.54 -64.56
N GLU A 916 15.42 15.54 -64.76
CA GLU A 916 15.03 16.87 -65.27
C GLU A 916 14.28 16.78 -66.59
N GLU A 917 14.68 15.89 -67.52
CA GLU A 917 13.96 15.64 -68.78
C GLU A 917 12.53 15.13 -68.53
N THR A 918 12.34 14.19 -67.60
CA THR A 918 11.00 13.71 -67.23
C THR A 918 10.14 14.78 -66.53
N LEU A 919 10.77 15.69 -65.78
CA LEU A 919 10.08 16.82 -65.16
C LEU A 919 9.68 17.87 -66.22
N LEU A 920 10.51 18.09 -67.23
CA LEU A 920 10.20 18.96 -68.36
C LEU A 920 8.97 18.45 -69.14
N GLU A 921 8.88 17.15 -69.42
CA GLU A 921 7.68 16.55 -70.04
C GLU A 921 6.41 16.78 -69.20
N LYS A 922 6.51 16.68 -67.87
CA LYS A 922 5.37 16.95 -66.96
C LYS A 922 4.91 18.42 -67.02
N LEU A 923 5.86 19.36 -67.13
CA LEU A 923 5.57 20.79 -67.26
C LEU A 923 4.97 21.13 -68.62
N GLN A 924 5.45 20.51 -69.70
CA GLN A 924 4.85 20.63 -71.03
C GLN A 924 3.39 20.17 -71.00
N SER A 925 3.11 19.00 -70.41
CA SER A 925 1.75 18.50 -70.22
C SER A 925 0.88 19.45 -69.37
N ALA A 926 1.45 20.09 -68.35
CA ALA A 926 0.72 21.08 -67.55
C ALA A 926 0.34 22.32 -68.40
N LYS A 927 1.27 22.81 -69.22
CA LYS A 927 1.02 23.92 -70.14
C LYS A 927 -0.06 23.60 -71.17
N GLU A 928 0.02 22.44 -71.81
CA GLU A 928 -0.96 21.99 -72.80
C GLU A 928 -2.38 21.95 -72.22
N LYS A 929 -2.52 21.48 -70.97
CA LYS A 929 -3.80 21.49 -70.24
C LYS A 929 -4.32 22.90 -70.00
N VAL A 930 -3.46 23.85 -69.62
CA VAL A 930 -3.85 25.26 -69.42
C VAL A 930 -4.25 25.90 -70.74
N ASP A 931 -3.50 25.69 -71.82
CA ASP A 931 -3.81 26.24 -73.15
C ASP A 931 -5.13 25.69 -73.71
N ALA A 932 -5.33 24.36 -73.61
CA ALA A 932 -6.59 23.72 -74.01
C ALA A 932 -7.78 24.27 -73.18
N SER A 933 -7.55 24.54 -71.90
CA SER A 933 -8.55 25.12 -71.01
C SER A 933 -8.89 26.58 -71.38
N ILE A 934 -7.90 27.38 -71.79
CA ILE A 934 -8.11 28.76 -72.29
C ILE A 934 -8.99 28.75 -73.54
N VAL A 935 -8.70 27.86 -74.50
CA VAL A 935 -9.48 27.74 -75.74
C VAL A 935 -10.92 27.32 -75.43
N SER A 936 -11.10 26.34 -74.55
CA SER A 936 -12.44 25.87 -74.15
C SER A 936 -13.24 26.96 -73.41
N LEU A 937 -12.59 27.76 -72.57
CA LEU A 937 -13.22 28.89 -71.87
C LEU A 937 -13.67 29.99 -72.84
N LEU A 938 -12.85 30.32 -73.84
CA LEU A 938 -13.23 31.28 -74.90
C LEU A 938 -14.44 30.80 -75.71
N GLU A 939 -14.52 29.50 -75.98
CA GLU A 939 -15.68 28.90 -76.63
C GLU A 939 -16.95 29.06 -75.77
N GLN A 940 -16.87 28.77 -74.47
CA GLN A 940 -18.02 28.95 -73.57
C GLN A 940 -18.43 30.42 -73.45
N GLN A 941 -17.46 31.33 -73.38
CA GLN A 941 -17.71 32.78 -73.36
C GLN A 941 -18.48 33.24 -74.60
N SER A 942 -18.23 32.64 -75.77
CA SER A 942 -18.99 32.97 -76.98
C SER A 942 -20.45 32.49 -76.92
N LYS A 943 -20.71 31.35 -76.27
CA LYS A 943 -22.05 30.73 -76.15
C LYS A 943 -22.95 31.48 -75.17
N VAL A 944 -22.40 31.95 -74.05
CA VAL A 944 -23.17 32.67 -73.02
C VAL A 944 -23.72 34.03 -73.50
N ARG A 945 -23.28 34.52 -74.67
CA ARG A 945 -23.87 35.71 -75.33
C ARG A 945 -25.24 35.47 -75.95
N ASP A 946 -25.60 34.22 -76.26
CA ASP A 946 -26.93 33.88 -76.75
C ASP A 946 -27.87 33.65 -75.55
N PRO A 947 -28.97 34.43 -75.41
CA PRO A 947 -29.93 34.26 -74.33
C PRO A 947 -30.61 32.87 -74.28
N LYS A 948 -30.53 32.08 -75.36
CA LYS A 948 -31.12 30.73 -75.45
C LYS A 948 -30.16 29.60 -75.04
N THR A 949 -28.93 29.93 -74.64
CA THR A 949 -27.92 28.93 -74.29
C THR A 949 -28.30 28.17 -73.02
N ASP A 950 -28.14 26.84 -73.07
CA ASP A 950 -28.29 25.98 -71.91
C ASP A 950 -27.08 26.10 -70.96
N MET A 951 -27.34 26.63 -69.76
CA MET A 951 -26.31 26.88 -68.75
C MET A 951 -25.81 25.60 -68.07
N GLU A 952 -26.57 24.50 -68.08
CA GLU A 952 -26.09 23.20 -67.55
C GLU A 952 -24.96 22.63 -68.42
N THR A 953 -25.09 22.73 -69.74
CA THR A 953 -24.05 22.34 -70.69
C THR A 953 -22.77 23.17 -70.52
N VAL A 954 -22.92 24.50 -70.31
CA VAL A 954 -21.77 25.39 -70.05
C VAL A 954 -21.10 25.03 -68.72
N LEU A 955 -21.88 24.79 -67.67
CA LEU A 955 -21.38 24.38 -66.35
C LEU A 955 -20.59 23.05 -66.42
N HIS A 956 -21.07 22.07 -67.19
CA HIS A 956 -20.35 20.82 -67.41
C HIS A 956 -18.96 21.06 -68.02
N ARG A 957 -18.85 21.89 -69.07
CA ARG A 957 -17.57 22.25 -69.68
C ARG A 957 -16.66 23.01 -68.73
N MET A 958 -17.22 23.91 -67.91
CA MET A 958 -16.44 24.60 -66.88
C MET A 958 -15.90 23.64 -65.80
N ASN A 959 -16.63 22.57 -65.46
CA ASN A 959 -16.14 21.53 -64.55
C ASN A 959 -14.98 20.71 -65.15
N GLU A 960 -15.01 20.42 -66.46
CA GLU A 960 -13.88 19.80 -67.17
C GLU A 960 -12.64 20.69 -67.12
N ILE A 961 -12.79 22.00 -67.40
CA ILE A 961 -11.71 22.98 -67.32
C ILE A 961 -11.14 23.05 -65.89
N ARG A 962 -12.00 23.10 -64.86
CA ARG A 962 -11.56 23.08 -63.45
C ARG A 962 -10.68 21.87 -63.15
N THR A 963 -11.09 20.71 -63.64
CA THR A 963 -10.35 19.45 -63.45
C THR A 963 -9.00 19.50 -64.15
N ALA A 964 -8.94 20.01 -65.39
CA ALA A 964 -7.70 20.16 -66.14
C ALA A 964 -6.73 21.17 -65.47
N LEU A 965 -7.25 22.30 -64.98
CA LEU A 965 -6.47 23.33 -64.29
C LEU A 965 -5.90 22.82 -62.95
N SER A 966 -6.69 22.03 -62.21
CA SER A 966 -6.25 21.36 -60.98
C SER A 966 -5.15 20.32 -61.25
N LEU A 967 -5.30 19.50 -62.30
CA LEU A 967 -4.26 18.56 -62.72
C LEU A 967 -2.97 19.26 -63.16
N ALA A 968 -3.06 20.41 -63.84
CA ALA A 968 -1.90 21.22 -64.18
C ALA A 968 -1.21 21.77 -62.90
N GLY A 969 -2.00 22.22 -61.92
CA GLY A 969 -1.50 22.65 -60.61
C GLY A 969 -0.76 21.57 -59.85
N ASN A 970 -1.27 20.33 -59.86
CA ASN A 970 -0.61 19.18 -59.24
C ASN A 970 0.73 18.87 -59.93
N ASN A 971 0.78 18.86 -61.27
CA ASN A 971 2.03 18.68 -62.01
C ASN A 971 3.08 19.76 -61.65
N LEU A 972 2.66 21.03 -61.52
CA LEU A 972 3.54 22.14 -61.13
C LEU A 972 4.08 21.96 -59.70
N ARG A 973 3.21 21.61 -58.73
CA ARG A 973 3.59 21.34 -57.32
C ARG A 973 4.56 20.17 -57.20
N ASP A 974 4.26 19.05 -57.86
CA ASP A 974 5.10 17.86 -57.86
C ASP A 974 6.47 18.16 -58.47
N THR A 975 6.50 18.94 -59.55
CA THR A 975 7.75 19.35 -60.19
C THR A 975 8.57 20.28 -59.29
N ASN A 976 7.93 21.25 -58.63
CA ASN A 976 8.61 22.11 -57.65
C ASN A 976 9.23 21.28 -56.51
N ASN A 977 8.45 20.36 -55.93
CA ASN A 977 8.93 19.46 -54.87
C ASN A 977 10.10 18.58 -55.34
N ALA A 978 10.07 18.08 -56.58
CA ALA A 978 11.15 17.29 -57.15
C ALA A 978 12.44 18.12 -57.31
N TYR A 979 12.36 19.34 -57.86
CA TYR A 979 13.53 20.22 -57.98
C TYR A 979 14.08 20.66 -56.62
N GLN A 980 13.23 20.92 -55.63
CA GLN A 980 13.64 21.19 -54.25
C GLN A 980 14.41 20.02 -53.65
N ASN A 981 13.98 18.78 -53.91
CA ASN A 981 14.70 17.58 -53.49
C ASN A 981 16.03 17.40 -54.23
N ILE A 982 16.08 17.69 -55.53
CA ILE A 982 17.33 17.70 -56.33
C ILE A 982 18.31 18.69 -55.71
N LEU A 983 17.90 19.92 -55.40
CA LEU A 983 18.77 20.92 -54.78
C LEU A 983 19.35 20.42 -53.44
N ARG A 984 18.53 19.81 -52.58
CA ARG A 984 19.01 19.21 -51.32
C ARG A 984 19.97 18.04 -51.55
N GLU A 985 19.73 17.21 -52.55
CA GLU A 985 20.64 16.13 -52.94
C GLU A 985 21.99 16.69 -53.43
N MET A 986 21.98 17.76 -54.23
CA MET A 986 23.20 18.44 -54.68
C MET A 986 23.98 19.05 -53.51
N GLN A 987 23.28 19.62 -52.52
CA GLN A 987 23.89 20.17 -51.29
C GLN A 987 24.56 19.07 -50.44
N VAL A 988 23.85 17.95 -50.21
CA VAL A 988 24.39 16.80 -49.47
C VAL A 988 25.61 16.20 -50.16
N ASN A 989 25.60 16.15 -51.49
CA ASN A 989 26.71 15.68 -52.30
C ASN A 989 27.81 16.73 -52.57
N ARG A 990 27.65 17.95 -52.02
CA ARG A 990 28.59 19.08 -52.20
C ARG A 990 28.99 19.30 -53.66
N ILE A 991 28.01 19.29 -54.56
CA ILE A 991 28.20 19.64 -55.98
C ILE A 991 28.61 21.12 -56.09
N ARG A 992 29.27 21.50 -57.19
CA ARG A 992 29.67 22.89 -57.44
C ARG A 992 28.50 23.88 -57.29
N ALA A 993 28.80 25.03 -56.68
CA ALA A 993 27.81 26.05 -56.31
C ALA A 993 27.18 26.78 -57.52
N ASP A 994 27.91 26.88 -58.64
CA ASP A 994 27.45 27.50 -59.88
C ASP A 994 26.19 26.85 -60.44
N ARG A 995 26.16 25.51 -60.49
CA ARG A 995 25.00 24.77 -60.99
C ARG A 995 23.82 24.86 -60.02
N MET A 996 24.07 24.75 -58.70
CA MET A 996 23.02 24.85 -57.68
C MET A 996 22.33 26.22 -57.73
N GLU A 997 23.10 27.31 -57.77
CA GLU A 997 22.57 28.67 -57.86
C GLU A 997 21.76 28.90 -59.15
N THR A 998 22.21 28.30 -60.26
CA THR A 998 21.50 28.38 -61.54
C THR A 998 20.14 27.69 -61.49
N ILE A 999 20.06 26.46 -60.96
CA ILE A 999 18.79 25.73 -60.79
C ILE A 999 17.87 26.48 -59.82
N GLU A 1000 18.42 26.95 -58.70
CA GLU A 1000 17.64 27.66 -57.68
C GLU A 1000 16.98 28.93 -58.26
N LYS A 1001 17.74 29.78 -58.94
CA LYS A 1001 17.26 31.05 -59.49
C LYS A 1001 16.42 30.92 -60.76
N ARG A 1002 16.79 30.02 -61.67
CA ARG A 1002 16.13 29.90 -62.99
C ARG A 1002 14.94 28.96 -63.01
N VAL A 1003 14.88 28.00 -62.08
CA VAL A 1003 13.86 26.94 -62.10
C VAL A 1003 13.02 26.97 -60.83
N ILE A 1004 13.66 26.83 -59.66
CA ILE A 1004 12.95 26.66 -58.38
C ILE A 1004 12.20 27.92 -57.97
N GLN A 1005 12.84 29.09 -58.03
CA GLN A 1005 12.22 30.37 -57.69
C GLN A 1005 10.99 30.66 -58.57
N PRO A 1006 11.08 30.65 -59.92
CA PRO A 1006 9.91 30.84 -60.77
C PRO A 1006 8.80 29.81 -60.56
N LEU A 1007 9.14 28.52 -60.35
CA LEU A 1007 8.16 27.49 -60.02
C LEU A 1007 7.43 27.76 -58.70
N THR A 1008 8.18 28.22 -57.69
CA THR A 1008 7.64 28.57 -56.39
C THR A 1008 6.69 29.75 -56.51
N ASP A 1009 7.07 30.80 -57.26
CA ASP A 1009 6.24 31.97 -57.53
C ASP A 1009 4.93 31.63 -58.26
N ILE A 1010 4.95 30.67 -59.19
CA ILE A 1010 3.73 30.21 -59.90
C ILE A 1010 2.77 29.49 -58.95
N VAL A 1011 3.29 28.62 -58.07
CA VAL A 1011 2.51 27.67 -57.26
C VAL A 1011 2.09 28.24 -55.90
N MET A 1012 2.70 29.34 -55.47
CA MET A 1012 2.51 29.93 -54.14
C MET A 1012 1.04 30.19 -53.80
N GLN A 1013 0.51 29.54 -52.75
CA GLN A 1013 -0.90 29.67 -52.38
C GLN A 1013 -1.22 30.95 -51.60
N ASN A 1014 -0.30 31.46 -50.77
CA ASN A 1014 -0.38 32.77 -50.09
C ASN A 1014 0.99 33.11 -49.47
N SER A 1015 1.56 34.29 -49.76
CA SER A 1015 2.63 34.86 -48.94
C SER A 1015 2.05 35.65 -47.76
N PHE A 1016 2.53 35.38 -46.55
CA PHE A 1016 2.14 36.08 -45.32
C PHE A 1016 2.98 37.32 -45.02
N ASP A 1017 3.85 37.76 -45.95
CA ASP A 1017 4.76 38.87 -45.70
C ASP A 1017 4.06 40.25 -45.67
N ASP A 1018 2.84 40.39 -46.24
CA ASP A 1018 2.00 41.58 -46.09
C ASP A 1018 0.50 41.22 -45.91
N PRO A 1019 -0.06 41.31 -44.69
CA PRO A 1019 -1.46 40.95 -44.42
C PRO A 1019 -2.49 41.88 -45.10
N LYS A 1020 -2.06 43.00 -45.71
CA LYS A 1020 -2.96 43.90 -46.46
C LYS A 1020 -3.05 43.59 -47.96
N ASN A 1021 -2.11 42.81 -48.51
CA ASN A 1021 -2.08 42.45 -49.92
C ASN A 1021 -1.39 41.08 -50.10
N PRO A 1022 -2.11 39.96 -49.87
CA PRO A 1022 -1.53 38.63 -50.10
C PRO A 1022 -1.13 38.49 -51.57
N VAL A 1023 0.16 38.27 -51.81
CA VAL A 1023 0.65 37.93 -53.16
C VAL A 1023 0.36 36.44 -53.37
N THR A 1024 -0.69 36.18 -54.15
CA THR A 1024 -1.06 34.84 -54.60
C THR A 1024 -0.30 34.52 -55.90
N GLY A 1025 0.26 33.32 -55.98
CA GLY A 1025 0.93 32.83 -57.18
C GLY A 1025 -0.01 32.78 -58.39
N THR A 1026 0.58 32.72 -59.59
CA THR A 1026 -0.20 32.87 -60.82
C THR A 1026 -1.14 31.71 -61.11
N HIS A 1027 -0.84 30.49 -60.62
CA HIS A 1027 -1.73 29.33 -60.72
C HIS A 1027 -2.93 29.41 -59.75
N PRO A 1028 -2.77 29.57 -58.42
CA PRO A 1028 -3.91 29.65 -57.52
C PRO A 1028 -4.82 30.85 -57.82
N ARG A 1029 -4.25 31.97 -58.28
CA ARG A 1029 -5.03 33.12 -58.74
C ARG A 1029 -5.84 32.84 -60.01
N ALA A 1030 -5.32 32.01 -60.93
CA ALA A 1030 -6.05 31.57 -62.10
C ALA A 1030 -7.21 30.63 -61.71
N GLU A 1031 -6.98 29.70 -60.76
CA GLU A 1031 -8.03 28.83 -60.21
C GLU A 1031 -9.14 29.65 -59.53
N GLU A 1032 -8.78 30.62 -58.68
CA GLU A 1032 -9.75 31.45 -57.95
C GLU A 1032 -10.65 32.25 -58.91
N LEU A 1033 -10.07 32.96 -59.88
CA LEU A 1033 -10.85 33.74 -60.85
C LEU A 1033 -11.71 32.85 -61.75
N PHE A 1034 -11.21 31.65 -62.10
CA PHE A 1034 -11.98 30.67 -62.85
C PHE A 1034 -13.15 30.12 -62.02
N ASP A 1035 -12.94 29.79 -60.74
CA ASP A 1035 -13.98 29.31 -59.85
C ASP A 1035 -15.04 30.38 -59.58
N LEU A 1036 -14.68 31.65 -59.49
CA LEU A 1036 -15.65 32.75 -59.41
C LEU A 1036 -16.54 32.82 -60.66
N ALA A 1037 -15.95 32.70 -61.86
CA ALA A 1037 -16.72 32.63 -63.10
C ALA A 1037 -17.62 31.39 -63.15
N ARG A 1038 -17.13 30.24 -62.71
CA ARG A 1038 -17.89 28.99 -62.64
C ARG A 1038 -19.06 29.07 -61.66
N GLN A 1039 -18.84 29.63 -60.47
CA GLN A 1039 -19.89 29.83 -59.46
C GLN A 1039 -21.00 30.73 -59.98
N GLN A 1040 -20.67 31.73 -60.79
CA GLN A 1040 -21.66 32.58 -61.39
C GLN A 1040 -22.54 31.80 -62.39
N VAL A 1041 -21.94 30.98 -63.26
CA VAL A 1041 -22.66 30.07 -64.16
C VAL A 1041 -23.51 29.06 -63.39
N GLU A 1042 -22.97 28.53 -62.29
CA GLU A 1042 -23.67 27.58 -61.41
C GLU A 1042 -24.90 28.19 -60.74
N ARG A 1043 -24.83 29.45 -60.30
CA ARG A 1043 -25.99 30.18 -59.75
C ARG A 1043 -27.10 30.31 -60.78
N ASP A 1044 -26.78 30.73 -62.00
CA ASP A 1044 -27.78 30.94 -63.05
C ASP A 1044 -28.37 29.61 -63.53
N ALA A 1045 -27.54 28.57 -63.67
CA ALA A 1045 -27.99 27.21 -64.00
C ALA A 1045 -28.93 26.64 -62.92
N SER A 1046 -28.56 26.78 -61.63
CA SER A 1046 -29.37 26.29 -60.51
C SER A 1046 -30.69 27.05 -60.34
N ALA A 1047 -30.70 28.34 -60.68
CA ALA A 1047 -31.89 29.19 -60.63
C ALA A 1047 -32.75 29.14 -61.90
N GLN A 1048 -32.34 28.37 -62.93
CA GLN A 1048 -32.98 28.31 -64.27
C GLN A 1048 -33.18 29.70 -64.89
N GLN A 1049 -32.26 30.63 -64.63
CA GLN A 1049 -32.30 31.99 -65.16
C GLN A 1049 -31.62 32.07 -66.53
N PRO A 1050 -32.07 32.97 -67.43
CA PRO A 1050 -31.33 33.26 -68.66
C PRO A 1050 -29.96 33.86 -68.32
N PRO A 1051 -28.92 33.65 -69.15
CA PRO A 1051 -27.57 34.09 -68.86
C PRO A 1051 -27.45 35.63 -68.73
N ASP A 1052 -26.85 36.11 -67.64
CA ASP A 1052 -26.37 37.50 -67.55
C ASP A 1052 -25.10 37.67 -68.38
N ALA A 1053 -25.29 37.98 -69.67
CA ALA A 1053 -24.22 38.04 -70.66
C ALA A 1053 -23.07 38.98 -70.26
N ASP A 1054 -23.37 40.13 -69.64
CA ASP A 1054 -22.36 41.14 -69.26
C ASP A 1054 -21.54 40.67 -68.05
N ALA A 1055 -22.20 40.12 -67.04
CA ALA A 1055 -21.53 39.65 -65.84
C ALA A 1055 -20.69 38.39 -66.12
N HIS A 1056 -21.21 37.42 -66.89
CA HIS A 1056 -20.45 36.25 -67.32
C HIS A 1056 -19.27 36.62 -68.21
N GLN A 1057 -19.47 37.56 -69.16
CA GLN A 1057 -18.38 38.03 -70.01
C GLN A 1057 -17.25 38.65 -69.18
N LYS A 1058 -17.57 39.45 -68.16
CA LYS A 1058 -16.59 40.07 -67.27
C LYS A 1058 -15.82 39.03 -66.45
N ALA A 1059 -16.52 38.08 -65.83
CA ALA A 1059 -15.92 37.04 -65.00
C ALA A 1059 -15.04 36.08 -65.83
N MET A 1060 -15.55 35.58 -66.96
CA MET A 1060 -14.80 34.69 -67.86
C MET A 1060 -13.60 35.40 -68.51
N SER A 1061 -13.70 36.70 -68.84
CA SER A 1061 -12.55 37.47 -69.35
C SER A 1061 -11.44 37.63 -68.29
N ALA A 1062 -11.82 37.83 -67.02
CA ALA A 1062 -10.85 37.94 -65.94
C ALA A 1062 -10.10 36.61 -65.72
N ALA A 1063 -10.84 35.49 -65.70
CA ALA A 1063 -10.26 34.15 -65.63
C ALA A 1063 -9.35 33.86 -66.83
N GLN A 1064 -9.81 34.14 -68.04
CA GLN A 1064 -9.04 33.92 -69.27
C GLN A 1064 -7.73 34.72 -69.30
N ARG A 1065 -7.76 36.00 -68.88
CA ARG A 1065 -6.54 36.83 -68.77
C ARG A 1065 -5.54 36.22 -67.80
N GLN A 1066 -6.00 35.77 -66.63
CA GLN A 1066 -5.11 35.20 -65.62
C GLN A 1066 -4.56 33.84 -66.04
N MET A 1067 -5.37 32.97 -66.66
CA MET A 1067 -4.89 31.71 -67.24
C MET A 1067 -3.87 31.95 -68.36
N SER A 1068 -4.00 33.03 -69.13
CA SER A 1068 -3.00 33.42 -70.13
C SER A 1068 -1.68 33.87 -69.50
N VAL A 1069 -1.74 34.58 -68.37
CA VAL A 1069 -0.53 34.92 -67.58
C VAL A 1069 0.14 33.64 -67.09
N LEU A 1070 -0.63 32.71 -66.51
CA LEU A 1070 -0.13 31.41 -66.07
C LEU A 1070 0.54 30.62 -67.23
N SER A 1071 -0.10 30.52 -68.40
CA SER A 1071 0.49 29.84 -69.55
C SER A 1071 1.82 30.47 -70.00
N ASN A 1072 1.90 31.81 -69.99
CA ASN A 1072 3.13 32.53 -70.30
C ASN A 1072 4.25 32.32 -69.26
N ASP A 1073 3.90 32.26 -67.98
CA ASP A 1073 4.89 31.99 -66.92
C ASP A 1073 5.42 30.55 -67.01
N ILE A 1074 4.53 29.58 -67.27
CA ILE A 1074 4.95 28.19 -67.53
C ILE A 1074 5.83 28.13 -68.79
N LYS A 1075 5.50 28.90 -69.83
CA LYS A 1075 6.34 28.97 -71.05
C LYS A 1075 7.74 29.50 -70.75
N ARG A 1076 7.86 30.60 -70.01
CA ARG A 1076 9.17 31.17 -69.63
C ARG A 1076 10.00 30.18 -68.83
N LEU A 1077 9.36 29.41 -67.95
CA LEU A 1077 10.00 28.33 -67.21
C LEU A 1077 10.47 27.21 -68.15
N LEU A 1078 9.64 26.78 -69.10
CA LEU A 1078 10.02 25.76 -70.10
C LEU A 1078 11.20 26.23 -70.95
N ASP A 1079 11.19 27.48 -71.42
CA ASP A 1079 12.30 28.06 -72.18
C ASP A 1079 13.61 28.04 -71.36
N ALA A 1080 13.54 28.40 -70.07
CA ALA A 1080 14.70 28.35 -69.16
C ALA A 1080 15.20 26.92 -68.90
N LEU A 1081 14.30 25.93 -68.89
CA LEU A 1081 14.63 24.52 -68.72
C LEU A 1081 15.23 23.89 -69.99
N GLU A 1082 14.76 24.27 -71.18
CA GLU A 1082 15.33 23.79 -72.45
C GLU A 1082 16.80 24.20 -72.61
N GLU A 1083 17.18 25.40 -72.19
CA GLU A 1083 18.59 25.81 -72.10
C GLU A 1083 19.39 24.90 -71.15
N GLY A 1084 18.81 24.56 -70.00
CA GLY A 1084 19.42 23.65 -69.01
C GLY A 1084 19.60 22.22 -69.52
N VAL A 1085 18.71 21.71 -70.37
CA VAL A 1085 18.81 20.37 -70.97
C VAL A 1085 20.02 20.23 -71.91
N VAL A 1086 20.42 21.31 -72.60
CA VAL A 1086 21.62 21.29 -73.45
C VAL A 1086 22.88 21.11 -72.60
N GLU A 1087 22.96 21.80 -71.46
CA GLU A 1087 24.05 21.64 -70.49
C GLU A 1087 24.07 20.21 -69.93
N SER A 1088 22.90 19.66 -69.60
CA SER A 1088 22.73 18.29 -69.14
C SER A 1088 23.22 17.23 -70.15
N LYS A 1089 23.04 17.46 -71.46
CA LYS A 1089 23.61 16.59 -72.53
C LYS A 1089 25.14 16.66 -72.60
N LEU A 1090 25.74 17.82 -72.35
CA LEU A 1090 27.20 17.96 -72.27
C LEU A 1090 27.77 17.25 -71.04
N ILE A 1091 27.07 17.30 -69.91
CA ILE A 1091 27.45 16.58 -68.69
C ILE A 1091 27.40 15.06 -68.92
N ALA A 1092 26.39 14.55 -69.63
CA ALA A 1092 26.33 13.14 -70.01
C ALA A 1092 27.53 12.71 -70.89
N LEU A 1093 28.00 13.59 -71.79
CA LEU A 1093 29.22 13.35 -72.55
C LEU A 1093 30.47 13.33 -71.63
N LEU A 1094 30.58 14.26 -70.68
CA LEU A 1094 31.67 14.26 -69.70
C LEU A 1094 31.69 12.97 -68.86
N ALA A 1095 30.53 12.52 -68.39
CA ALA A 1095 30.40 11.25 -67.67
C ALA A 1095 30.86 10.04 -68.53
N SER A 1096 30.59 10.05 -69.84
CA SER A 1096 31.06 9.01 -70.76
C SER A 1096 32.59 9.04 -70.98
N ILE A 1097 33.20 10.23 -70.94
CA ILE A 1097 34.66 10.39 -71.01
C ILE A 1097 35.29 9.82 -69.74
N GLU A 1098 34.75 10.17 -68.58
CA GLU A 1098 35.21 9.67 -67.29
C GLU A 1098 35.07 8.14 -67.19
N GLN A 1099 33.98 7.57 -67.71
CA GLN A 1099 33.83 6.12 -67.82
C GLN A 1099 35.00 5.46 -68.56
N ARG A 1100 35.39 6.01 -69.73
CA ARG A 1100 36.55 5.49 -70.50
C ARG A 1100 37.87 5.66 -69.74
N GLN A 1101 38.03 6.73 -68.96
CA GLN A 1101 39.22 6.91 -68.13
C GLN A 1101 39.29 5.83 -67.05
N ARG A 1102 38.17 5.52 -66.40
CA ARG A 1102 38.11 4.44 -65.40
C ARG A 1102 38.39 3.07 -65.99
N GLU A 1103 37.83 2.75 -67.16
CA GLU A 1103 38.13 1.51 -67.88
C GLU A 1103 39.63 1.36 -68.16
N ARG A 1104 40.30 2.45 -68.59
CA ARG A 1104 41.76 2.46 -68.78
C ARG A 1104 42.51 2.28 -67.47
N THR A 1105 42.11 2.97 -66.41
CA THR A 1105 42.72 2.82 -65.08
C THR A 1105 42.57 1.39 -64.57
N ARG A 1106 41.39 0.77 -64.75
CA ARG A 1106 41.15 -0.64 -64.40
C ARG A 1106 42.06 -1.56 -65.17
N PHE A 1107 42.15 -1.40 -66.49
CA PHE A 1107 43.06 -2.19 -67.32
C PHE A 1107 44.50 -2.10 -66.82
N LEU A 1108 44.97 -0.89 -66.46
CA LEU A 1108 46.30 -0.70 -65.91
C LEU A 1108 46.48 -1.35 -64.52
N ASP A 1109 45.47 -1.29 -63.66
CA ASP A 1109 45.48 -1.88 -62.31
C ASP A 1109 45.44 -3.41 -62.36
N GLU A 1110 44.62 -3.98 -63.25
CA GLU A 1110 44.56 -5.42 -63.54
C GLU A 1110 45.89 -5.93 -64.10
N GLU A 1111 46.48 -5.20 -65.04
CA GLU A 1111 47.78 -5.53 -65.62
C GLU A 1111 48.90 -5.41 -64.58
N ARG A 1112 48.86 -4.37 -63.73
CA ARG A 1112 49.78 -4.21 -62.59
C ARG A 1112 49.65 -5.37 -61.61
N LEU A 1113 48.44 -5.75 -61.23
CA LEU A 1113 48.19 -6.90 -60.34
C LEU A 1113 48.62 -8.22 -60.99
N ARG A 1114 48.44 -8.38 -62.30
CA ARG A 1114 48.94 -9.52 -63.06
C ARG A 1114 50.46 -9.58 -62.98
N ILE A 1115 51.16 -8.47 -63.24
CA ILE A 1115 52.62 -8.38 -63.15
C ILE A 1115 53.10 -8.65 -61.73
N ILE A 1116 52.48 -8.06 -60.71
CA ILE A 1116 52.80 -8.33 -59.29
C ILE A 1116 52.61 -9.80 -58.97
N ARG A 1117 51.52 -10.42 -59.44
CA ARG A 1117 51.26 -11.85 -59.24
C ARG A 1117 52.32 -12.72 -59.93
N GLU A 1118 52.62 -12.44 -61.20
CA GLU A 1118 53.67 -13.14 -61.94
C GLU A 1118 55.03 -13.01 -61.23
N GLU A 1119 55.33 -11.85 -60.64
CA GLU A 1119 56.58 -11.63 -59.92
C GLU A 1119 56.59 -12.31 -58.55
N ILE A 1120 55.47 -12.34 -57.82
CA ILE A 1120 55.30 -13.12 -56.59
C ILE A 1120 55.41 -14.62 -56.90
N GLU A 1121 54.83 -15.10 -57.99
CA GLU A 1121 54.92 -16.51 -58.41
C GLU A 1121 56.35 -16.91 -58.80
N LYS A 1122 57.10 -16.01 -59.46
CA LYS A 1122 58.54 -16.18 -59.71
C LYS A 1122 59.36 -16.20 -58.41
N LEU A 1123 59.08 -15.30 -57.47
CA LEU A 1123 59.76 -15.24 -56.17
C LEU A 1123 59.46 -16.46 -55.28
N LEU A 1124 58.29 -17.08 -55.44
CA LEU A 1124 57.87 -18.30 -54.75
C LEU A 1124 58.37 -19.60 -55.42
N GLY A 1125 59.14 -19.53 -56.50
CA GLY A 1125 59.83 -20.69 -57.10
C GLY A 1125 58.92 -21.75 -57.74
N LYS A 1126 57.76 -21.37 -58.28
CA LYS A 1126 56.91 -22.32 -59.04
C LYS A 1126 57.26 -22.29 -60.53
N ASP A 1127 57.97 -23.31 -60.99
CA ASP A 1127 58.20 -23.54 -62.42
C ASP A 1127 56.87 -23.75 -63.17
N LYS A 1128 56.79 -23.14 -64.36
CA LYS A 1128 55.67 -23.24 -65.29
C LYS A 1128 55.42 -24.72 -65.65
N LYS A 1129 54.26 -25.24 -65.28
CA LYS A 1129 53.65 -26.38 -65.97
C LYS A 1129 52.75 -25.86 -67.08
N ASP A 1130 52.98 -26.37 -68.28
CA ASP A 1130 52.21 -26.08 -69.50
C ASP A 1130 50.71 -26.33 -69.30
N GLU A 1131 49.92 -25.25 -69.27
CA GLU A 1131 48.48 -25.32 -69.50
C GLU A 1131 48.16 -24.94 -70.94
N LYS A 1132 47.52 -25.89 -71.64
CA LYS A 1132 47.01 -25.75 -73.00
C LYS A 1132 46.11 -24.52 -73.12
N LYS A 1133 46.43 -23.64 -74.07
CA LYS A 1133 45.55 -22.56 -74.55
C LYS A 1133 44.19 -23.12 -74.99
N PRO A 1134 43.06 -22.55 -74.54
CA PRO A 1134 41.80 -22.69 -75.27
C PRO A 1134 41.81 -21.75 -76.49
N GLU A 1135 41.36 -22.26 -77.64
CA GLU A 1135 41.26 -21.50 -78.89
C GLU A 1135 40.37 -20.25 -78.77
N PRO A 1136 40.70 -19.14 -79.44
CA PRO A 1136 39.85 -17.96 -79.46
C PRO A 1136 38.61 -18.18 -80.33
N LYS A 1137 37.43 -18.04 -79.74
CA LYS A 1137 36.19 -17.85 -80.51
C LYS A 1137 36.25 -16.52 -81.25
N LYS A 1138 36.22 -16.61 -82.58
CA LYS A 1138 36.04 -15.48 -83.52
C LYS A 1138 34.88 -14.60 -83.07
N THR A 1139 35.15 -13.35 -82.71
CA THR A 1139 34.20 -12.25 -82.83
C THR A 1139 34.85 -11.11 -83.60
N SER A 1140 33.99 -10.48 -84.39
CA SER A 1140 34.20 -9.64 -85.56
C SER A 1140 35.32 -8.59 -85.50
N GLN A 1141 36.10 -8.57 -86.57
CA GLN A 1141 36.90 -7.45 -87.01
C GLN A 1141 36.07 -6.16 -87.05
N LEU A 1142 36.52 -5.13 -86.33
CA LEU A 1142 36.20 -3.75 -86.65
C LEU A 1142 37.45 -3.13 -87.28
N ARG A 1143 37.29 -2.81 -88.57
CA ARG A 1143 38.25 -2.17 -89.47
C ARG A 1143 38.71 -0.84 -88.88
N ASP A 1144 40.03 -0.66 -88.79
CA ASP A 1144 40.70 0.62 -88.64
C ASP A 1144 40.99 1.20 -90.03
N PRO A 1145 40.59 2.44 -90.38
CA PRO A 1145 41.02 3.07 -91.61
C PRO A 1145 42.24 3.99 -91.36
N ARG A 1146 43.39 3.55 -91.88
CA ARG A 1146 44.53 4.36 -92.38
C ARG A 1146 45.33 5.16 -91.33
N SER A 1147 46.50 4.68 -90.90
CA SER A 1147 47.82 4.66 -91.60
C SER A 1147 48.71 5.89 -91.36
N ARG A 1148 49.93 5.60 -90.88
CA ARG A 1148 51.27 6.14 -91.23
C ARG A 1148 52.03 6.81 -90.09
N GLY A 1149 53.29 6.38 -89.95
CA GLY A 1149 54.40 7.21 -89.45
C GLY A 1149 55.00 6.74 -88.13
N ALA A 1150 55.90 5.77 -88.19
CA ALA A 1150 56.82 5.47 -87.10
C ALA A 1150 57.96 6.51 -87.04
N ILE A 1151 58.25 7.05 -85.85
CA ILE A 1151 59.57 7.58 -85.46
C ILE A 1151 59.77 7.23 -83.96
N PRO A 1152 60.93 6.67 -83.54
CA PRO A 1152 61.15 6.21 -82.18
C PRO A 1152 61.73 7.32 -81.30
N VAL A 1153 61.42 7.31 -79.99
CA VAL A 1153 62.13 8.15 -79.00
C VAL A 1153 62.78 7.25 -77.97
N SER A 1154 64.10 7.26 -78.01
CA SER A 1154 65.04 6.65 -77.09
C SER A 1154 65.00 7.35 -75.72
N TRP A 1155 64.91 6.57 -74.64
CA TRP A 1155 65.21 7.04 -73.29
C TRP A 1155 66.73 6.98 -73.08
N GLN A 1156 67.38 8.14 -73.06
CA GLN A 1156 68.74 8.32 -72.55
C GLN A 1156 68.69 8.90 -71.13
N SER A 1157 69.52 8.27 -70.30
CA SER A 1157 69.85 8.54 -68.90
C SER A 1157 70.42 9.94 -68.62
N VAL A 1158 70.10 10.48 -67.44
CA VAL A 1158 70.84 11.59 -66.78
C VAL A 1158 70.93 11.28 -65.26
N PRO A 1159 72.03 11.66 -64.56
CA PRO A 1159 72.73 10.75 -63.65
C PRO A 1159 72.66 11.11 -62.15
N GLU A 1160 73.30 10.22 -61.39
CA GLU A 1160 73.48 10.13 -59.95
C GLU A 1160 74.52 11.10 -59.34
N ARG A 1161 74.44 11.29 -58.01
CA ARG A 1161 75.35 11.93 -56.99
C ARG A 1161 74.80 13.25 -56.39
N SER A 1162 74.86 13.54 -55.08
CA SER A 1162 75.57 12.95 -53.92
C SER A 1162 75.11 13.57 -52.57
N ARG A 1163 75.15 12.75 -51.51
CA ARG A 1163 75.56 13.00 -50.09
C ARG A 1163 74.89 14.03 -49.15
N ILE A 1164 74.37 13.48 -48.04
CA ILE A 1164 74.63 13.76 -46.60
C ILE A 1164 74.26 15.13 -46.00
N SER A 1165 73.30 15.12 -45.06
CA SER A 1165 73.45 15.63 -43.67
C SER A 1165 72.24 15.26 -42.79
N ALA A 1166 72.48 14.71 -41.59
CA ALA A 1166 71.49 14.39 -40.55
C ALA A 1166 71.30 15.57 -39.55
N PRO A 1167 70.22 15.59 -38.74
CA PRO A 1167 70.37 15.79 -37.28
C PRO A 1167 69.34 14.93 -36.45
N PRO A 1168 69.25 15.00 -35.10
CA PRO A 1168 69.84 13.96 -34.24
C PRO A 1168 68.85 13.18 -33.33
N SER A 1169 69.33 11.99 -32.96
CA SER A 1169 69.03 11.08 -31.84
C SER A 1169 67.96 11.40 -30.78
N TRP A 1170 67.06 10.43 -30.57
CA TRP A 1170 66.35 10.17 -29.31
C TRP A 1170 67.14 9.21 -28.42
N ARG A 1171 67.34 9.57 -27.15
CA ARG A 1171 67.90 8.73 -26.08
C ARG A 1171 66.86 7.70 -25.60
N ARG A 1172 67.26 6.44 -25.46
CA ARG A 1172 66.63 5.44 -24.57
C ARG A 1172 67.39 5.40 -23.23
N PRO A 1173 66.73 5.19 -22.09
CA PRO A 1173 67.35 4.57 -20.93
C PRO A 1173 67.01 3.08 -20.86
N GLY A 1174 68.02 2.29 -20.49
CA GLY A 1174 67.97 0.83 -20.48
C GLY A 1174 67.25 0.21 -19.28
N ARG A 1175 66.97 -1.09 -19.42
CA ARG A 1175 66.71 -2.02 -18.33
C ARG A 1175 67.80 -3.09 -18.35
N SER A 1176 68.53 -3.20 -17.26
CA SER A 1176 69.40 -4.32 -16.92
C SER A 1176 68.69 -5.29 -15.98
N GLY A 1177 68.59 -6.57 -16.40
CA GLY A 1177 68.84 -7.78 -15.60
C GLY A 1177 67.84 -8.14 -14.49
N PHE A 1178 67.55 -9.40 -14.15
CA PHE A 1178 68.18 -10.71 -14.41
C PHE A 1178 67.18 -11.79 -13.88
N PRO A 1179 67.50 -13.11 -13.76
CA PRO A 1179 66.77 -14.21 -14.40
C PRO A 1179 65.86 -15.06 -13.48
N ALA A 1180 64.94 -15.82 -14.09
CA ALA A 1180 64.61 -17.24 -13.88
C ALA A 1180 63.30 -17.55 -14.63
#